data_AF-A0A3R7DYK5-F1
#
_entry.id   AF-A0A3R7DYK5-F1
#
_cell.length_a   1.000
_cell.length_b   1.000
_cell.length_c   1.000
_cell.angle_alpha   90.00
_cell.angle_beta   90.00
_cell.angle_gamma   90.00
#
_symmetry.space_group_name_H-M   'P 1'
#
loop_
_entity.id
_entity.type
_entity.pdbx_description
1 polymer ?
#
loop_
_entity_poly.entity_id
_entity_poly.type
_entity_poly.pdbx_seq_one_letter_code
_entity_poly.pdbx_strand_id
1 'polypeptide(L)'
;MDEIVQGSEGFDLVIIVTSNDKQAAFWKERLEAVKDQIIGKDARIYCVVEEWEAGQLLGTLNAWEKVSAYEDLESLLRQGGKIAIYHTAGHGKRMAPLVQSEGNDKAGIKLPGLLNLSGRKVPMRLLEAVIYQSSIFAPSRKGRICVFWADQIFIPSGDVEFEGKHHVELFTIRKPAPDTREEWEREWQAYGLVIPREDGCMMLEKQSWDEFERLVEDGVIKQEDGRIIIGKGLGCFSISYEFFIEVLSEFKKDLEERRKLDTDPDLWMPLTSPDRVEPEKRARVEPLIRRFDSKGAIFGDKDMGAGTYWWDLGQPILYHEHLLKLTQDTEEGEVMRAFFRADSSGIIGSEVEGMLRGCVVVDSRVEDSDLNECVVISSMIRGVSGNKSLIYNCIELSGFDLGDENVVADLFHPMKGKIRMKRGILRDGKKDWDMRLLPNPYSYRELEHLMRDVPIDDTLRERETWERYWRLNLGDKFEQLSRSVIRLSGSTLEKPWGSESWICSGHPKNPSMIKVGEIDVSLIHLLNHRGEEIIGDQLYRDFRGEFPVILKFIYARENLSVQVHPSDDDAARLGEPEPGKTEGWYVIDAEPGAKIYLSLRRQIADLSEICEDVLHGLEIKKGDVFLVPPGTLHAIGAGTHLFEIQESSDLTYRVWDWGRQRETHLDKACLVSITDQDAESLKQTPREIDGEAVLLDTVYFTLSLASSGLQETKGSFHTLTCIEGEAEIEYNGGRERLSTGETALIPASITSYMLRSNGKVLKSYLRTPSHIDPVIFQTYDVRAPETMLPDRICYYLGKGYGTYLRRERGEESEHWVCVGGGIRLSTERIRKALIDGIRSSGVNVYDIGITSTPELYFAIPFLHADGGINITASHNEAIYNGLKQVIRSDDEFIMSINADQMLEIKRIILGSDFLYGKGERVKVKDGLIPRYHNLLVESNCRLGREIWIHLLREWDLKELLDTLAEIEFPGKADGKRWQEIKERLRIPDEIEMPETAVAAPLDGLKVVIDFGNGSTWRTKSVYLNLGCEVVGLNETPDGRFPAHHPDPIKAKYRRQLEELTVKVAESEKEKEVVGFGHDEDGDRVIFVRSDGRVVEGDRTLAIQAKDIIEEYRKKGKVPRFMGEVKFSRVTEEFITSHGGIYIMSPTGFAFIKERMKEIYLASKEKGEEGVVLAAELSGHQMSGQEENWMFDDGTLAAVKILSVIAKAKRRGRTFIDLDEEVPRYPATPEINIRLPTNR
;
A
#
# COMPACT_ATOMS: atom_id res chain seq x y z
N MET A 1 -33.97 13.71 36.50
CA MET A 1 -32.96 12.64 36.30
C MET A 1 -32.32 12.27 37.63
N ASP A 2 -31.63 13.19 38.31
CA ASP A 2 -31.02 12.93 39.65
C ASP A 2 -32.02 12.31 40.66
N GLU A 3 -33.24 12.85 40.77
CA GLU A 3 -34.27 12.28 41.67
C GLU A 3 -34.64 10.83 41.31
N ILE A 4 -34.66 10.49 40.02
CA ILE A 4 -35.01 9.14 39.53
C ILE A 4 -33.87 8.16 39.80
N VAL A 5 -32.62 8.60 39.57
CA VAL A 5 -31.41 7.79 39.74
C VAL A 5 -31.09 7.55 41.21
N GLN A 6 -31.31 8.54 42.07
CA GLN A 6 -31.13 8.41 43.53
C GLN A 6 -32.32 7.73 44.21
N GLY A 7 -33.48 7.71 43.55
CA GLY A 7 -34.70 7.02 43.98
C GLY A 7 -34.83 5.61 43.41
N SER A 8 -36.03 5.02 43.56
CA SER A 8 -36.38 3.68 43.06
C SER A 8 -37.23 3.71 41.78
N GLU A 9 -37.24 4.83 41.05
CA GLU A 9 -38.14 5.04 39.91
C GLU A 9 -37.49 4.77 38.53
N GLY A 10 -36.18 4.53 38.49
CA GLY A 10 -35.41 4.19 37.28
C GLY A 10 -35.76 2.82 36.65
N PHE A 11 -35.02 2.40 35.62
CA PHE A 11 -35.19 1.06 35.03
C PHE A 11 -34.79 -0.04 36.02
N ASP A 12 -35.59 -1.10 36.12
CA ASP A 12 -35.32 -2.22 37.03
C ASP A 12 -34.24 -3.15 36.48
N LEU A 13 -34.08 -3.19 35.16
CA LEU A 13 -33.08 -3.98 34.47
C LEU A 13 -32.54 -3.23 33.23
N VAL A 14 -31.22 -3.22 33.09
CA VAL A 14 -30.49 -2.59 32.00
C VAL A 14 -29.64 -3.64 31.30
N ILE A 15 -29.80 -3.76 29.98
CA ILE A 15 -29.02 -4.64 29.11
C ILE A 15 -28.12 -3.80 28.22
N ILE A 16 -26.82 -4.05 28.23
CA ILE A 16 -25.85 -3.40 27.35
C ILE A 16 -25.40 -4.41 26.30
N VAL A 17 -25.65 -4.12 25.03
CA VAL A 17 -25.18 -4.92 23.90
C VAL A 17 -23.82 -4.38 23.48
N THR A 18 -22.79 -5.20 23.61
CA THR A 18 -21.37 -4.88 23.43
C THR A 18 -20.75 -5.66 22.27
N SER A 19 -19.63 -5.17 21.74
CA SER A 19 -19.00 -5.77 20.57
C SER A 19 -18.11 -6.97 20.89
N ASN A 20 -17.66 -7.12 22.15
CA ASN A 20 -16.79 -8.22 22.60
C ASN A 20 -16.80 -8.40 24.12
N ASP A 21 -16.25 -9.52 24.61
CA ASP A 21 -16.23 -9.88 26.04
C ASP A 21 -15.49 -8.86 26.92
N LYS A 22 -14.44 -8.20 26.38
CA LYS A 22 -13.68 -7.19 27.14
C LYS A 22 -14.52 -5.95 27.41
N GLN A 23 -15.25 -5.47 26.39
CA GLN A 23 -16.20 -4.37 26.56
C GLN A 23 -17.32 -4.77 27.52
N ALA A 24 -17.84 -6.00 27.42
CA ALA A 24 -18.86 -6.49 28.35
C ALA A 24 -18.37 -6.47 29.80
N ALA A 25 -17.15 -6.98 30.07
CA ALA A 25 -16.55 -6.97 31.40
C ALA A 25 -16.30 -5.54 31.91
N PHE A 26 -15.71 -4.69 31.06
CA PHE A 26 -15.43 -3.29 31.37
C PHE A 26 -16.71 -2.53 31.77
N TRP A 27 -17.76 -2.63 30.96
CA TRP A 27 -19.04 -1.95 31.25
C TRP A 27 -19.74 -2.54 32.46
N LYS A 28 -19.68 -3.86 32.65
CA LYS A 28 -20.27 -4.50 33.83
C LYS A 28 -19.63 -3.97 35.11
N GLU A 29 -18.30 -3.98 35.22
CA GLU A 29 -17.60 -3.48 36.40
C GLU A 29 -17.85 -1.99 36.61
N ARG A 30 -17.70 -1.20 35.53
CA ARG A 30 -17.81 0.26 35.60
C ARG A 30 -19.20 0.70 36.01
N LEU A 31 -20.26 0.21 35.34
CA LEU A 31 -21.64 0.61 35.61
C LEU A 31 -22.13 0.18 37.01
N GLU A 32 -21.68 -0.97 37.50
CA GLU A 32 -21.96 -1.39 38.88
C GLU A 32 -21.35 -0.42 39.90
N ALA A 33 -20.14 0.07 39.64
CA ALA A 33 -19.44 0.98 40.55
C ALA A 33 -19.98 2.43 40.55
N VAL A 34 -20.78 2.81 39.54
CA VAL A 34 -21.39 4.15 39.44
C VAL A 34 -22.92 4.14 39.60
N LYS A 35 -23.47 3.06 40.18
CA LYS A 35 -24.83 3.06 40.74
C LYS A 35 -25.02 4.24 41.70
N ASP A 36 -26.25 4.73 41.80
CA ASP A 36 -26.66 5.96 42.51
C ASP A 36 -26.13 7.27 41.91
N GLN A 37 -25.29 7.22 40.87
CA GLN A 37 -24.79 8.41 40.18
C GLN A 37 -25.37 8.57 38.76
N ILE A 38 -25.55 7.46 38.04
CA ILE A 38 -26.12 7.42 36.67
C ILE A 38 -27.22 6.37 36.49
N ILE A 39 -27.20 5.31 37.30
CA ILE A 39 -28.11 4.17 37.26
C ILE A 39 -28.70 4.00 38.65
N GLY A 40 -29.99 3.65 38.74
CA GLY A 40 -30.66 3.40 40.02
C GLY A 40 -29.97 2.32 40.85
N LYS A 41 -29.94 2.50 42.17
CA LYS A 41 -29.28 1.60 43.13
C LYS A 41 -29.56 0.12 42.91
N ASP A 42 -30.84 -0.18 42.72
CA ASP A 42 -31.39 -1.53 42.70
C ASP A 42 -31.49 -2.09 41.28
N ALA A 43 -31.08 -1.32 40.27
CA ALA A 43 -31.11 -1.75 38.88
C ALA A 43 -30.16 -2.93 38.65
N ARG A 44 -30.64 -3.95 37.95
CA ARG A 44 -29.84 -5.10 37.54
C ARG A 44 -29.21 -4.84 36.18
N ILE A 45 -27.91 -5.07 36.05
CA ILE A 45 -27.15 -4.75 34.84
C ILE A 45 -26.67 -6.05 34.18
N TYR A 46 -26.95 -6.22 32.91
CA TYR A 46 -26.43 -7.34 32.10
C TYR A 46 -25.68 -6.78 30.90
N CYS A 47 -24.45 -7.23 30.68
CA CYS A 47 -23.67 -6.89 29.49
C CYS A 47 -23.57 -8.13 28.60
N VAL A 48 -24.02 -8.01 27.36
CA VAL A 48 -24.15 -9.13 26.42
C VAL A 48 -23.31 -8.85 25.19
N VAL A 49 -22.59 -9.85 24.71
CA VAL A 49 -21.78 -9.75 23.49
C VAL A 49 -22.62 -10.06 22.25
N GLU A 50 -22.53 -9.17 21.27
CA GLU A 50 -23.00 -9.40 19.91
C GLU A 50 -22.03 -10.34 19.18
N GLU A 51 -22.44 -11.58 18.92
CA GLU A 51 -21.57 -12.64 18.37
C GLU A 51 -21.31 -12.52 16.87
N TRP A 52 -22.11 -11.72 16.18
CA TRP A 52 -22.01 -11.39 14.75
C TRP A 52 -22.62 -9.99 14.55
N GLU A 53 -22.43 -9.39 13.38
CA GLU A 53 -23.06 -8.10 13.07
C GLU A 53 -24.57 -8.30 12.84
N ALA A 54 -25.37 -8.33 13.92
CA ALA A 54 -26.76 -8.73 13.88
C ALA A 54 -27.70 -7.59 13.44
N GLY A 55 -27.23 -6.35 13.54
CA GLY A 55 -28.07 -5.16 13.34
C GLY A 55 -28.95 -4.91 14.56
N GLN A 56 -29.56 -3.72 14.64
CA GLN A 56 -30.27 -3.30 15.86
C GLN A 56 -31.42 -4.23 16.23
N LEU A 57 -32.14 -4.78 15.24
CA LEU A 57 -33.29 -5.65 15.47
C LEU A 57 -32.86 -6.97 16.08
N LEU A 58 -32.08 -7.76 15.35
CA LEU A 58 -31.66 -9.08 15.82
C LEU A 58 -30.71 -8.98 17.02
N GLY A 59 -29.90 -7.93 17.10
CA GLY A 59 -29.07 -7.66 18.29
C GLY A 59 -29.92 -7.47 19.56
N THR A 60 -31.06 -6.76 19.45
CA THR A 60 -32.01 -6.59 20.58
C THR A 60 -32.63 -7.93 20.99
N LEU A 61 -33.09 -8.72 20.01
CA LEU A 61 -33.72 -10.02 20.27
C LEU A 61 -32.72 -11.04 20.83
N ASN A 62 -31.49 -11.06 20.32
CA ASN A 62 -30.40 -11.89 20.83
C ASN A 62 -30.08 -11.57 22.29
N ALA A 63 -29.99 -10.27 22.61
CA ALA A 63 -29.71 -9.81 23.97
C ALA A 63 -30.82 -10.25 24.95
N TRP A 64 -32.08 -10.18 24.52
CA TRP A 64 -33.22 -10.70 25.27
C TRP A 64 -33.10 -12.21 25.55
N GLU A 65 -32.88 -13.04 24.52
CA GLU A 65 -32.75 -14.50 24.67
C GLU A 65 -31.61 -14.87 25.64
N LYS A 66 -30.47 -14.21 25.51
CA LYS A 66 -29.31 -14.46 26.38
C LYS A 66 -29.58 -14.09 27.83
N VAL A 67 -30.22 -12.95 28.11
CA VAL A 67 -30.54 -12.56 29.49
C VAL A 67 -31.68 -13.41 30.07
N SER A 68 -32.63 -13.84 29.24
CA SER A 68 -33.74 -14.73 29.65
C SER A 68 -33.25 -16.08 30.20
N ALA A 69 -32.03 -16.50 29.87
CA ALA A 69 -31.41 -17.70 30.44
C ALA A 69 -31.01 -17.54 31.92
N TYR A 70 -30.86 -16.29 32.40
CA TYR A 70 -30.42 -15.97 33.77
C TYR A 70 -31.50 -15.26 34.60
N GLU A 71 -32.49 -14.67 33.94
CA GLU A 71 -33.48 -13.79 34.55
C GLU A 71 -34.87 -14.03 33.96
N ASP A 72 -35.92 -14.06 34.81
CA ASP A 72 -37.31 -14.18 34.34
C ASP A 72 -37.84 -12.81 33.89
N LEU A 73 -37.45 -12.41 32.67
CA LEU A 73 -37.82 -11.13 32.08
C LEU A 73 -39.33 -11.01 31.82
N GLU A 74 -40.00 -12.11 31.52
CA GLU A 74 -41.46 -12.15 31.34
C GLU A 74 -42.17 -11.79 32.65
N SER A 75 -41.83 -12.46 33.75
CA SER A 75 -42.43 -12.18 35.04
C SER A 75 -42.14 -10.74 35.49
N LEU A 76 -40.93 -10.24 35.24
CA LEU A 76 -40.55 -8.86 35.54
C LEU A 76 -41.48 -7.85 34.85
N LEU A 77 -41.66 -7.96 33.53
CA LEU A 77 -42.50 -7.01 32.77
C LEU A 77 -43.99 -7.15 33.12
N ARG A 78 -44.49 -8.38 33.34
CA ARG A 78 -45.89 -8.60 33.76
C ARG A 78 -46.22 -7.98 35.12
N GLN A 79 -45.22 -7.85 36.01
CA GLN A 79 -45.35 -7.18 37.31
C GLN A 79 -45.17 -5.65 37.22
N GLY A 80 -45.04 -5.11 36.01
CA GLY A 80 -44.86 -3.68 35.77
C GLY A 80 -43.40 -3.23 35.83
N GLY A 81 -42.44 -4.15 35.82
CA GLY A 81 -41.02 -3.85 35.70
C GLY A 81 -40.68 -3.15 34.38
N LYS A 82 -39.53 -2.48 34.35
CA LYS A 82 -39.08 -1.60 33.26
C LYS A 82 -37.70 -2.05 32.79
N ILE A 83 -37.57 -2.34 31.49
CA ILE A 83 -36.31 -2.81 30.90
C ILE A 83 -35.78 -1.78 29.90
N ALA A 84 -34.48 -1.49 29.95
CA ALA A 84 -33.79 -0.72 28.93
C ALA A 84 -32.67 -1.54 28.27
N ILE A 85 -32.57 -1.48 26.95
CA ILE A 85 -31.53 -2.13 26.13
C ILE A 85 -30.74 -1.05 25.40
N TYR A 86 -29.43 -1.03 25.58
CA TYR A 86 -28.53 -0.06 24.99
C TYR A 86 -27.59 -0.74 24.00
N HIS A 87 -27.62 -0.29 22.75
CA HIS A 87 -26.71 -0.76 21.72
C HIS A 87 -25.45 0.09 21.70
N THR A 88 -24.33 -0.52 22.10
CA THR A 88 -22.99 0.06 21.95
C THR A 88 -22.27 -0.46 20.69
N ALA A 89 -22.87 -1.45 20.01
CA ALA A 89 -22.33 -2.07 18.82
C ALA A 89 -22.17 -1.05 17.67
N GLY A 90 -20.94 -0.99 17.13
CA GLY A 90 -20.59 -0.10 16.02
C GLY A 90 -19.12 0.31 16.06
N HIS A 91 -18.43 0.22 14.90
CA HIS A 91 -16.98 0.44 14.80
C HIS A 91 -16.52 1.89 15.08
N GLY A 92 -17.44 2.86 15.18
CA GLY A 92 -17.07 4.26 15.48
C GLY A 92 -16.15 4.94 14.47
N LYS A 93 -16.08 4.44 13.21
CA LYS A 93 -15.03 4.82 12.25
C LYS A 93 -14.86 6.33 12.02
N ARG A 94 -15.96 7.08 12.02
CA ARG A 94 -15.96 8.55 11.83
C ARG A 94 -15.21 9.30 12.95
N MET A 95 -15.23 8.73 14.16
CA MET A 95 -14.61 9.28 15.38
C MET A 95 -13.12 8.94 15.53
N ALA A 96 -12.52 8.24 14.57
CA ALA A 96 -11.08 7.99 14.63
C ALA A 96 -10.27 9.30 14.71
N PRO A 97 -9.20 9.39 15.51
CA PRO A 97 -8.58 8.31 16.30
C PRO A 97 -9.13 8.11 17.73
N LEU A 98 -10.13 8.88 18.18
CA LEU A 98 -10.60 8.85 19.58
C LEU A 98 -11.05 7.45 20.01
N VAL A 99 -11.83 6.77 19.15
CA VAL A 99 -12.37 5.43 19.45
C VAL A 99 -11.25 4.41 19.63
N GLN A 100 -10.18 4.49 18.83
CA GLN A 100 -9.03 3.60 18.96
C GLN A 100 -8.29 3.86 20.28
N SER A 101 -8.22 5.12 20.74
CA SER A 101 -7.62 5.48 22.04
C SER A 101 -8.41 4.93 23.24
N GLU A 102 -9.69 4.64 23.06
CA GLU A 102 -10.57 4.01 24.06
C GLU A 102 -10.75 2.50 23.82
N GLY A 103 -9.80 1.82 23.14
CA GLY A 103 -9.84 0.37 22.96
C GLY A 103 -10.91 -0.11 21.96
N ASN A 104 -11.14 0.69 20.91
CA ASN A 104 -12.18 0.47 19.91
C ASN A 104 -13.61 0.51 20.50
N ASP A 105 -13.82 1.24 21.59
CA ASP A 105 -15.12 1.43 22.23
C ASP A 105 -15.66 2.85 21.99
N LYS A 106 -16.65 2.97 21.09
CA LYS A 106 -17.30 4.25 20.79
C LYS A 106 -18.08 4.79 21.99
N ALA A 107 -18.78 3.93 22.71
CA ALA A 107 -19.52 4.28 23.91
C ALA A 107 -18.58 4.71 25.06
N GLY A 108 -17.29 4.36 24.95
CA GLY A 108 -16.24 4.69 25.88
C GLY A 108 -15.76 6.14 25.84
N ILE A 109 -16.15 6.92 24.83
CA ILE A 109 -15.72 8.32 24.68
C ILE A 109 -16.09 9.15 25.91
N LYS A 110 -15.07 9.74 26.53
CA LYS A 110 -15.15 10.62 27.72
C LYS A 110 -15.91 11.93 27.44
N LEU A 111 -16.56 12.47 28.47
CA LEU A 111 -17.39 13.67 28.45
C LEU A 111 -17.20 14.53 29.71
N PRO A 112 -17.63 15.82 29.72
CA PRO A 112 -17.36 16.78 30.79
C PRO A 112 -18.06 16.60 32.15
N GLY A 113 -18.52 15.41 32.51
CA GLY A 113 -19.05 15.12 33.86
C GLY A 113 -18.08 14.29 34.69
N LEU A 114 -17.99 14.48 36.00
CA LEU A 114 -17.14 13.64 36.85
C LEU A 114 -17.99 12.65 37.66
N LEU A 115 -17.62 11.38 37.58
CA LEU A 115 -18.18 10.29 38.36
C LEU A 115 -17.15 9.81 39.38
N ASN A 116 -17.63 9.34 40.53
CA ASN A 116 -16.80 8.71 41.55
C ASN A 116 -16.75 7.20 41.32
N LEU A 117 -15.60 6.70 40.90
CA LEU A 117 -15.33 5.27 40.72
C LEU A 117 -14.37 4.82 41.83
N SER A 118 -14.89 4.10 42.82
CA SER A 118 -14.10 3.55 43.94
C SER A 118 -13.20 4.58 44.65
N GLY A 119 -13.69 5.82 44.83
CA GLY A 119 -12.97 6.91 45.50
C GLY A 119 -12.13 7.80 44.56
N ARG A 120 -12.07 7.49 43.26
CA ARG A 120 -11.40 8.32 42.25
C ARG A 120 -12.43 9.05 41.40
N LYS A 121 -12.21 10.34 41.14
CA LYS A 121 -13.01 11.08 40.17
C LYS A 121 -12.53 10.75 38.76
N VAL A 122 -13.42 10.33 37.88
CA VAL A 122 -13.14 10.00 36.48
C VAL A 122 -14.16 10.67 35.57
N PRO A 123 -13.81 11.00 34.31
CA PRO A 123 -14.79 11.47 33.35
C PRO A 123 -15.92 10.47 33.13
N MET A 124 -17.13 11.01 32.99
CA MET A 124 -18.31 10.34 32.48
C MET A 124 -18.04 9.92 31.03
N ARG A 125 -18.57 8.77 30.62
CA ARG A 125 -18.47 8.25 29.26
C ARG A 125 -19.80 8.38 28.53
N LEU A 126 -19.76 8.29 27.20
CA LEU A 126 -20.93 8.48 26.33
C LEU A 126 -22.09 7.56 26.70
N LEU A 127 -21.86 6.26 26.91
CA LEU A 127 -22.92 5.34 27.37
C LEU A 127 -23.51 5.76 28.72
N GLU A 128 -22.68 6.22 29.65
CA GLU A 128 -23.14 6.65 30.99
C GLU A 128 -24.05 7.87 30.89
N ALA A 129 -23.73 8.82 30.01
CA ALA A 129 -24.57 9.98 29.72
C ALA A 129 -25.91 9.55 29.09
N VAL A 130 -25.89 8.60 28.15
CA VAL A 130 -27.12 8.08 27.51
C VAL A 130 -27.99 7.33 28.52
N ILE A 131 -27.41 6.53 29.41
CA ILE A 131 -28.18 5.86 30.46
C ILE A 131 -28.77 6.89 31.42
N TYR A 132 -27.98 7.89 31.82
CA TYR A 132 -28.43 8.96 32.71
C TYR A 132 -29.60 9.76 32.10
N GLN A 133 -29.51 10.17 30.83
CA GLN A 133 -30.60 10.92 30.18
C GLN A 133 -31.89 10.08 30.06
N SER A 134 -31.74 8.81 29.69
CA SER A 134 -32.88 7.95 29.35
C SER A 134 -33.64 7.49 30.59
N SER A 135 -33.04 7.62 31.78
CA SER A 135 -33.71 7.38 33.06
C SER A 135 -35.02 8.16 33.21
N ILE A 136 -35.15 9.33 32.55
CA ILE A 136 -36.35 10.16 32.60
C ILE A 136 -37.61 9.46 32.04
N PHE A 137 -37.43 8.47 31.16
CA PHE A 137 -38.54 7.73 30.59
C PHE A 137 -39.04 6.60 31.50
N ALA A 138 -38.22 6.14 32.45
CA ALA A 138 -38.53 4.96 33.24
C ALA A 138 -39.84 5.05 34.04
N PRO A 139 -40.17 6.15 34.76
CA PRO A 139 -41.34 6.20 35.65
C PRO A 139 -42.68 5.85 34.98
N SER A 140 -42.82 6.21 33.70
CA SER A 140 -44.05 6.04 32.93
C SER A 140 -44.07 4.80 32.02
N ARG A 141 -42.98 4.02 31.96
CA ARG A 141 -42.82 2.86 31.05
C ARG A 141 -42.99 1.50 31.73
N LYS A 142 -43.88 1.42 32.73
CA LYS A 142 -44.21 0.16 33.43
C LYS A 142 -44.62 -0.94 32.46
N GLY A 143 -43.98 -2.11 32.55
CA GLY A 143 -44.25 -3.27 31.70
C GLY A 143 -43.76 -3.14 30.25
N ARG A 144 -42.86 -2.19 29.96
CA ARG A 144 -42.34 -1.94 28.62
C ARG A 144 -40.83 -2.12 28.54
N ILE A 145 -40.37 -2.35 27.31
CA ILE A 145 -38.95 -2.41 26.94
C ILE A 145 -38.62 -1.13 26.18
N CYS A 146 -37.54 -0.46 26.55
CA CYS A 146 -37.01 0.70 25.85
C CYS A 146 -35.67 0.34 25.19
N VAL A 147 -35.47 0.73 23.94
CA VAL A 147 -34.24 0.47 23.20
C VAL A 147 -33.61 1.80 22.80
N PHE A 148 -32.33 1.95 23.08
CA PHE A 148 -31.57 3.18 22.87
C PHE A 148 -30.25 2.91 22.13
N TRP A 149 -29.82 3.88 21.34
CA TRP A 149 -28.46 3.94 20.82
C TRP A 149 -27.54 4.59 21.85
N ALA A 150 -26.40 3.98 22.13
CA ALA A 150 -25.48 4.43 23.17
C ALA A 150 -24.56 5.60 22.77
N ASP A 151 -24.86 6.30 21.67
CA ASP A 151 -24.00 7.32 21.07
C ASP A 151 -24.65 8.70 20.88
N GLN A 152 -25.88 8.90 21.34
CA GLN A 152 -26.64 10.14 21.15
C GLN A 152 -27.18 10.69 22.45
N ILE A 153 -26.85 11.95 22.75
CA ILE A 153 -27.38 12.64 23.92
C ILE A 153 -28.51 13.56 23.45
N PHE A 154 -29.72 13.40 23.98
CA PHE A 154 -30.84 14.30 23.73
C PHE A 154 -31.55 14.67 25.02
N ILE A 155 -31.84 15.95 25.18
CA ILE A 155 -32.54 16.52 26.33
C ILE A 155 -33.92 16.98 25.85
N PRO A 156 -34.99 16.22 26.16
CA PRO A 156 -36.34 16.54 25.70
C PRO A 156 -36.82 17.90 26.22
N SER A 157 -37.56 18.62 25.37
CA SER A 157 -38.27 19.86 25.74
C SER A 157 -39.77 19.64 25.92
N GLY A 158 -40.30 18.56 25.36
CA GLY A 158 -41.69 18.12 25.42
C GLY A 158 -41.92 17.07 26.51
N ASP A 159 -43.17 16.60 26.59
CA ASP A 159 -43.59 15.63 27.58
C ASP A 159 -42.99 14.24 27.32
N VAL A 160 -42.39 13.63 28.34
CA VAL A 160 -41.74 12.31 28.28
C VAL A 160 -42.66 11.17 28.76
N GLU A 161 -43.83 11.50 29.31
CA GLU A 161 -44.81 10.53 29.83
C GLU A 161 -45.36 9.60 28.73
N PHE A 162 -45.75 8.39 29.12
CA PHE A 162 -46.34 7.41 28.20
C PHE A 162 -47.82 7.73 27.96
N GLU A 163 -48.24 7.82 26.69
CA GLU A 163 -49.62 8.22 26.37
C GLU A 163 -50.64 7.07 26.42
N GLY A 164 -50.20 5.81 26.53
CA GLY A 164 -51.11 4.66 26.68
C GLY A 164 -51.85 4.23 25.40
N LYS A 165 -51.51 4.78 24.23
CA LYS A 165 -52.25 4.59 22.98
C LYS A 165 -51.71 3.49 22.06
N HIS A 166 -50.39 3.24 22.07
CA HIS A 166 -49.72 2.41 21.06
C HIS A 166 -48.85 1.31 21.66
N HIS A 167 -48.71 0.19 20.93
CA HIS A 167 -47.79 -0.88 21.28
C HIS A 167 -46.33 -0.46 21.10
N VAL A 168 -46.03 0.34 20.07
CA VAL A 168 -44.70 0.90 19.80
C VAL A 168 -44.77 2.43 19.79
N GLU A 169 -43.84 3.06 20.49
CA GLU A 169 -43.56 4.50 20.43
C GLU A 169 -42.19 4.75 19.83
N LEU A 170 -42.13 5.33 18.63
CA LEU A 170 -40.88 5.75 17.99
C LEU A 170 -40.51 7.15 18.45
N PHE A 171 -39.32 7.34 19.04
CA PHE A 171 -38.94 8.64 19.59
C PHE A 171 -38.51 9.56 18.45
N THR A 172 -39.09 10.76 18.43
CA THR A 172 -38.89 11.70 17.32
C THR A 172 -38.81 13.14 17.83
N ILE A 173 -38.19 14.01 17.04
CA ILE A 173 -38.23 15.46 17.26
C ILE A 173 -39.08 16.06 16.14
N ARG A 174 -40.33 16.45 16.43
CA ARG A 174 -41.20 17.08 15.44
C ARG A 174 -40.83 18.53 15.23
N LYS A 175 -40.67 18.92 13.97
CA LYS A 175 -40.42 20.29 13.54
C LYS A 175 -41.12 20.54 12.20
N PRO A 176 -41.40 21.81 11.86
CA PRO A 176 -41.69 22.17 10.48
C PRO A 176 -40.54 21.75 9.57
N ALA A 177 -40.85 21.15 8.42
CA ALA A 177 -39.86 20.91 7.38
C ALA A 177 -39.26 22.25 6.93
N PRO A 178 -37.95 22.30 6.63
CA PRO A 178 -37.31 23.50 6.14
C PRO A 178 -37.87 23.88 4.76
N ASP A 179 -37.85 25.18 4.45
CA ASP A 179 -38.34 25.72 3.17
C ASP A 179 -37.26 25.67 2.07
N THR A 180 -36.03 25.26 2.40
CA THR A 180 -34.86 25.30 1.49
C THR A 180 -34.09 23.99 1.43
N ARG A 181 -33.51 23.72 0.24
CA ARG A 181 -32.64 22.56 0.00
C ARG A 181 -31.41 22.58 0.89
N GLU A 182 -30.80 23.75 1.07
CA GLU A 182 -29.57 23.88 1.87
C GLU A 182 -29.81 23.51 3.34
N GLU A 183 -30.93 23.92 3.93
CA GLU A 183 -31.29 23.55 5.30
C GLU A 183 -31.64 22.06 5.43
N TRP A 184 -32.27 21.47 4.39
CA TRP A 184 -32.54 20.03 4.34
C TRP A 184 -31.26 19.20 4.33
N GLU A 185 -30.35 19.51 3.41
CA GLU A 185 -29.07 18.81 3.25
C GLU A 185 -28.24 18.89 4.54
N ARG A 186 -28.33 20.01 5.27
CA ARG A 186 -27.63 20.23 6.54
C ARG A 186 -28.25 19.48 7.72
N GLU A 187 -29.57 19.53 7.90
CA GLU A 187 -30.22 19.13 9.16
C GLU A 187 -31.00 17.81 9.11
N TRP A 188 -31.44 17.39 7.92
CA TRP A 188 -32.44 16.33 7.75
C TRP A 188 -31.96 15.17 6.88
N GLN A 189 -31.23 15.41 5.79
CA GLN A 189 -30.86 14.38 4.81
C GLN A 189 -30.09 13.18 5.40
N ALA A 190 -29.35 13.39 6.50
CA ALA A 190 -28.61 12.32 7.14
C ALA A 190 -29.45 11.37 8.03
N TYR A 191 -30.76 11.63 8.19
CA TYR A 191 -31.61 11.00 9.20
C TYR A 191 -32.90 10.41 8.61
N GLY A 192 -33.43 9.37 9.26
CA GLY A 192 -34.75 8.81 8.92
C GLY A 192 -35.88 9.77 9.30
N LEU A 193 -36.95 9.75 8.51
CA LEU A 193 -38.11 10.62 8.70
C LEU A 193 -39.26 9.86 9.33
N VAL A 194 -39.89 10.47 10.35
CA VAL A 194 -41.10 9.98 10.99
C VAL A 194 -42.21 10.99 10.73
N ILE A 195 -43.21 10.58 9.97
CA ILE A 195 -44.29 11.46 9.52
C ILE A 195 -45.52 11.16 10.37
N PRO A 196 -45.96 12.10 11.24
CA PRO A 196 -47.10 11.87 12.11
C PRO A 196 -48.40 11.70 11.29
N ARG A 197 -49.32 10.87 11.79
CA ARG A 197 -50.66 10.65 11.23
C ARG A 197 -51.70 10.70 12.36
N GLU A 198 -52.97 10.86 12.00
CA GLU A 198 -54.09 10.96 12.95
C GLU A 198 -54.16 9.77 13.93
N ASP A 199 -53.85 8.56 13.45
CA ASP A 199 -53.81 7.32 14.24
C ASP A 199 -52.51 6.55 13.96
N GLY A 200 -51.37 7.22 14.20
CA GLY A 200 -50.04 6.61 14.22
C GLY A 200 -48.97 7.42 13.51
N CYS A 201 -47.99 6.76 12.88
CA CYS A 201 -46.94 7.42 12.10
C CYS A 201 -46.51 6.60 10.88
N MET A 202 -45.83 7.26 9.95
CA MET A 202 -45.21 6.66 8.77
C MET A 202 -43.70 6.88 8.82
N MET A 203 -42.90 5.81 8.77
CA MET A 203 -41.44 5.92 8.80
C MET A 203 -40.85 5.75 7.41
N LEU A 204 -39.94 6.64 7.03
CA LEU A 204 -39.16 6.58 5.80
C LEU A 204 -37.67 6.61 6.12
N GLU A 205 -36.87 5.99 5.27
CA GLU A 205 -35.41 6.09 5.35
C GLU A 205 -34.93 7.51 4.97
N LYS A 206 -33.63 7.73 4.96
CA LYS A 206 -32.99 9.01 4.57
C LYS A 206 -33.45 9.43 3.18
N GLN A 207 -33.99 10.64 3.06
CA GLN A 207 -34.50 11.18 1.80
C GLN A 207 -33.61 12.31 1.28
N SER A 208 -33.35 12.31 -0.03
CA SER A 208 -32.86 13.50 -0.72
C SER A 208 -33.94 14.59 -0.76
N TRP A 209 -33.53 15.84 -0.95
CA TRP A 209 -34.47 16.96 -1.16
C TRP A 209 -35.48 16.65 -2.28
N ASP A 210 -34.99 16.15 -3.42
CA ASP A 210 -35.81 15.88 -4.60
C ASP A 210 -36.80 14.71 -4.38
N GLU A 211 -36.49 13.77 -3.50
CA GLU A 211 -37.43 12.71 -3.07
C GLU A 211 -38.45 13.25 -2.07
N PHE A 212 -38.02 14.07 -1.11
CA PHE A 212 -38.93 14.72 -0.17
C PHE A 212 -39.98 15.58 -0.89
N GLU A 213 -39.58 16.42 -1.85
CA GLU A 213 -40.52 17.22 -2.63
C GLU A 213 -41.53 16.35 -3.38
N ARG A 214 -41.06 15.26 -4.02
CA ARG A 214 -41.96 14.30 -4.69
C ARG A 214 -42.96 13.66 -3.74
N LEU A 215 -42.55 13.31 -2.52
CA LEU A 215 -43.45 12.77 -1.50
C LEU A 215 -44.54 13.76 -1.07
N VAL A 216 -44.22 15.06 -1.08
CA VAL A 216 -45.19 16.13 -0.82
C VAL A 216 -46.14 16.30 -2.01
N GLU A 217 -45.61 16.36 -3.24
CA GLU A 217 -46.38 16.49 -4.48
C GLU A 217 -47.37 15.32 -4.68
N ASP A 218 -46.94 14.10 -4.40
CA ASP A 218 -47.75 12.88 -4.46
C ASP A 218 -48.82 12.81 -3.35
N GLY A 219 -48.86 13.80 -2.44
CA GLY A 219 -49.82 13.89 -1.34
C GLY A 219 -49.58 12.86 -0.22
N VAL A 220 -48.40 12.24 -0.20
CA VAL A 220 -48.00 11.23 0.78
C VAL A 220 -47.64 11.90 2.10
N ILE A 221 -47.00 13.07 2.01
CA ILE A 221 -46.79 13.99 3.13
C ILE A 221 -47.81 15.12 2.99
N LYS A 222 -48.66 15.29 4.01
CA LYS A 222 -49.72 16.30 3.98
C LYS A 222 -49.26 17.58 4.65
N GLN A 223 -49.78 18.71 4.17
CA GLN A 223 -49.62 20.01 4.81
C GLN A 223 -50.68 20.18 5.90
N GLU A 224 -50.26 20.59 7.10
CA GLU A 224 -51.11 21.02 8.20
C GLU A 224 -50.95 22.53 8.37
N ASP A 225 -52.04 23.30 8.25
CA ASP A 225 -52.05 24.76 8.36
C ASP A 225 -51.01 25.50 7.50
N GLY A 226 -50.74 24.96 6.30
CA GLY A 226 -49.80 25.53 5.33
C GLY A 226 -48.32 25.22 5.62
N ARG A 227 -48.02 24.30 6.55
CA ARG A 227 -46.68 23.81 6.84
C ARG A 227 -46.64 22.29 6.83
N ILE A 228 -45.48 21.72 6.53
CA ILE A 228 -45.25 20.28 6.58
C ILE A 228 -44.61 19.98 7.94
N ILE A 229 -45.26 19.18 8.77
CA ILE A 229 -44.65 18.72 10.04
C ILE A 229 -44.04 17.35 9.81
N ILE A 230 -42.73 17.25 10.06
CA ILE A 230 -41.97 16.01 10.01
C ILE A 230 -41.20 15.82 11.31
N GLY A 231 -41.00 14.56 11.65
CA GLY A 231 -40.25 14.13 12.81
C GLY A 231 -38.89 13.59 12.40
N LYS A 232 -37.85 13.98 13.12
CA LYS A 232 -36.51 13.39 12.96
C LYS A 232 -36.40 12.15 13.84
N GLY A 233 -36.25 10.98 13.23
CA GLY A 233 -36.17 9.71 13.97
C GLY A 233 -34.89 9.60 14.79
N LEU A 234 -35.01 9.33 16.09
CA LEU A 234 -33.88 9.16 17.01
C LEU A 234 -33.34 7.71 17.04
N GLY A 235 -33.95 6.79 16.31
CA GLY A 235 -33.62 5.35 16.35
C GLY A 235 -33.85 4.69 17.73
N CYS A 236 -34.51 5.41 18.64
CA CYS A 236 -34.88 4.95 19.98
C CYS A 236 -36.39 4.68 20.01
N PHE A 237 -36.81 3.65 20.73
CA PHE A 237 -38.22 3.30 20.81
C PHE A 237 -38.59 2.64 22.13
N SER A 238 -39.87 2.71 22.47
CA SER A 238 -40.47 1.91 23.54
C SER A 238 -41.46 0.92 22.95
N ILE A 239 -41.40 -0.33 23.37
CA ILE A 239 -42.26 -1.43 22.89
C ILE A 239 -42.93 -2.15 24.07
N SER A 240 -44.22 -2.45 23.93
CA SER A 240 -44.95 -3.27 24.90
C SER A 240 -44.45 -4.72 24.88
N TYR A 241 -44.41 -5.36 26.03
CA TYR A 241 -44.04 -6.77 26.16
C TYR A 241 -44.80 -7.69 25.17
N GLU A 242 -46.12 -7.49 25.02
CA GLU A 242 -46.98 -8.31 24.18
C GLU A 242 -46.57 -8.28 22.71
N PHE A 243 -46.24 -7.09 22.19
CA PHE A 243 -45.80 -6.94 20.81
C PHE A 243 -44.35 -7.42 20.63
N PHE A 244 -43.48 -7.21 21.61
CA PHE A 244 -42.08 -7.62 21.55
C PHE A 244 -41.92 -9.13 21.40
N ILE A 245 -42.66 -9.94 22.16
CA ILE A 245 -42.60 -11.41 22.07
C ILE A 245 -43.09 -11.93 20.71
N GLU A 246 -44.04 -11.23 20.10
CA GLU A 246 -44.53 -11.58 18.77
C GLU A 246 -43.49 -11.27 17.70
N VAL A 247 -42.78 -10.15 17.81
CA VAL A 247 -41.61 -9.84 16.97
C VAL A 247 -40.52 -10.89 17.18
N LEU A 248 -40.19 -11.25 18.43
CA LEU A 248 -39.22 -12.28 18.74
C LEU A 248 -39.58 -13.63 18.11
N SER A 249 -40.85 -14.03 18.20
CA SER A 249 -41.33 -15.28 17.58
C SER A 249 -41.25 -15.26 16.06
N GLU A 250 -41.54 -14.11 15.42
CA GLU A 250 -41.51 -13.99 13.96
C GLU A 250 -40.08 -14.05 13.41
N PHE A 251 -39.14 -13.36 14.05
CA PHE A 251 -37.74 -13.28 13.62
C PHE A 251 -36.83 -14.35 14.24
N LYS A 252 -37.40 -15.32 14.97
CA LYS A 252 -36.63 -16.39 15.64
C LYS A 252 -35.73 -17.16 14.67
N LYS A 253 -36.25 -17.46 13.48
CA LYS A 253 -35.47 -18.18 12.46
C LYS A 253 -34.29 -17.34 11.95
N ASP A 254 -34.49 -16.05 11.71
CA ASP A 254 -33.41 -15.15 11.26
C ASP A 254 -32.32 -15.02 12.34
N LEU A 255 -32.71 -15.06 13.62
CA LEU A 255 -31.79 -15.09 14.76
C LEU A 255 -30.97 -16.39 14.81
N GLU A 256 -31.61 -17.55 14.63
CA GLU A 256 -30.94 -18.86 14.56
C GLU A 256 -29.99 -18.95 13.35
N GLU A 257 -30.34 -18.33 12.23
CA GLU A 257 -29.52 -18.24 11.02
C GLU A 257 -28.43 -17.16 11.07
N ARG A 258 -28.34 -16.37 12.15
CA ARG A 258 -27.37 -15.28 12.33
C ARG A 258 -27.37 -14.27 11.18
N ARG A 259 -28.56 -13.86 10.73
CA ARG A 259 -28.71 -12.81 9.71
C ARG A 259 -28.39 -11.42 10.31
N LYS A 260 -28.23 -10.42 9.44
CA LYS A 260 -28.15 -9.01 9.81
C LYS A 260 -29.46 -8.31 9.44
N LEU A 261 -30.21 -7.82 10.42
CA LEU A 261 -31.44 -7.06 10.19
C LEU A 261 -31.51 -5.85 11.14
N ASP A 262 -31.93 -4.72 10.60
CA ASP A 262 -32.07 -3.45 11.32
C ASP A 262 -33.54 -3.10 11.55
N THR A 263 -33.84 -2.38 12.64
CA THR A 263 -35.23 -2.11 13.00
C THR A 263 -35.95 -1.26 11.96
N ASP A 264 -35.27 -0.27 11.39
CA ASP A 264 -35.90 0.69 10.48
C ASP A 264 -36.31 0.05 9.15
N PRO A 265 -35.38 -0.49 8.32
CA PRO A 265 -35.74 -1.02 7.00
C PRO A 265 -36.41 -2.39 7.05
N ASP A 266 -36.21 -3.19 8.11
CA ASP A 266 -36.67 -4.58 8.15
C ASP A 266 -37.89 -4.82 9.05
N LEU A 267 -38.22 -3.86 9.94
CA LEU A 267 -39.39 -3.94 10.81
C LEU A 267 -40.31 -2.72 10.73
N TRP A 268 -39.82 -1.51 11.00
CA TRP A 268 -40.64 -0.30 11.08
C TRP A 268 -41.17 0.17 9.74
N MET A 269 -40.34 0.24 8.70
CA MET A 269 -40.80 0.65 7.36
C MET A 269 -41.81 -0.36 6.77
N PRO A 270 -41.60 -1.69 6.82
CA PRO A 270 -42.61 -2.65 6.34
C PRO A 270 -43.95 -2.59 7.08
N LEU A 271 -43.94 -2.17 8.35
CA LEU A 271 -45.14 -2.04 9.18
C LEU A 271 -45.85 -0.70 8.98
N THR A 272 -45.11 0.40 8.81
CA THR A 272 -45.64 1.77 8.75
C THR A 272 -45.78 2.35 7.34
N SER A 273 -45.02 1.81 6.37
CA SER A 273 -44.90 2.27 4.97
C SER A 273 -44.84 1.11 3.98
N PRO A 274 -45.82 0.20 3.99
CA PRO A 274 -45.72 -1.07 3.28
C PRO A 274 -45.62 -0.97 1.77
N ASP A 275 -46.24 0.05 1.19
CA ASP A 275 -46.23 0.28 -0.26
C ASP A 275 -44.88 0.84 -0.76
N ARG A 276 -43.93 1.10 0.15
CA ARG A 276 -42.63 1.71 -0.13
C ARG A 276 -41.44 0.83 0.24
N VAL A 277 -41.70 -0.41 0.63
CA VAL A 277 -40.66 -1.42 0.85
C VAL A 277 -40.81 -2.54 -0.18
N GLU A 278 -39.76 -3.34 -0.34
CA GLU A 278 -39.80 -4.53 -1.20
C GLU A 278 -40.91 -5.49 -0.75
N PRO A 279 -41.66 -6.13 -1.69
CA PRO A 279 -42.75 -7.04 -1.35
C PRO A 279 -42.36 -8.16 -0.38
N GLU A 280 -41.10 -8.63 -0.43
CA GLU A 280 -40.58 -9.66 0.47
C GLU A 280 -40.47 -9.19 1.93
N LYS A 281 -40.02 -7.94 2.15
CA LYS A 281 -39.97 -7.34 3.49
C LYS A 281 -41.37 -7.12 4.05
N ARG A 282 -42.30 -6.68 3.21
CA ARG A 282 -43.71 -6.57 3.59
C ARG A 282 -44.31 -7.94 3.94
N ALA A 283 -44.11 -8.96 3.10
CA ALA A 283 -44.62 -10.29 3.35
C ALA A 283 -44.10 -10.89 4.68
N ARG A 284 -42.89 -10.50 5.11
CA ARG A 284 -42.28 -10.93 6.38
C ARG A 284 -43.03 -10.46 7.61
N VAL A 285 -43.52 -9.22 7.60
CA VAL A 285 -44.21 -8.63 8.75
C VAL A 285 -45.74 -8.79 8.69
N GLU A 286 -46.27 -9.24 7.55
CA GLU A 286 -47.70 -9.47 7.33
C GLU A 286 -48.37 -10.35 8.42
N PRO A 287 -47.73 -11.42 8.95
CA PRO A 287 -48.30 -12.18 10.05
C PRO A 287 -48.43 -11.36 11.34
N LEU A 288 -47.45 -10.49 11.66
CA LEU A 288 -47.51 -9.59 12.82
C LEU A 288 -48.69 -8.62 12.71
N ILE A 289 -48.90 -8.07 11.52
CA ILE A 289 -50.01 -7.13 11.25
C ILE A 289 -51.34 -7.83 11.49
N ARG A 290 -51.57 -8.98 10.87
CA ARG A 290 -52.83 -9.73 11.02
C ARG A 290 -53.15 -10.08 12.48
N ARG A 291 -52.14 -10.34 13.31
CA ARG A 291 -52.33 -10.65 14.74
C ARG A 291 -52.72 -9.43 15.58
N PHE A 292 -52.33 -8.21 15.17
CA PHE A 292 -52.55 -6.98 15.93
C PHE A 292 -53.55 -5.99 15.31
N ASP A 293 -53.97 -6.19 14.05
CA ASP A 293 -54.94 -5.35 13.30
C ASP A 293 -56.31 -5.22 14.00
N SER A 294 -56.62 -6.11 14.94
CA SER A 294 -57.89 -6.13 15.70
C SER A 294 -57.84 -5.42 17.06
N LYS A 295 -56.71 -4.80 17.46
CA LYS A 295 -56.48 -4.32 18.85
C LYS A 295 -56.09 -2.84 19.01
N GLY A 296 -56.13 -2.02 17.95
CA GLY A 296 -55.80 -0.58 17.97
C GLY A 296 -54.54 -0.24 17.17
N ALA A 297 -54.18 1.05 17.09
CA ALA A 297 -52.99 1.50 16.35
C ALA A 297 -51.70 0.93 16.97
N ILE A 298 -50.95 0.19 16.16
CA ILE A 298 -49.72 -0.49 16.61
C ILE A 298 -48.60 0.52 16.89
N PHE A 299 -48.53 1.59 16.09
CA PHE A 299 -47.44 2.57 16.08
C PHE A 299 -47.94 3.96 16.43
N GLY A 300 -47.18 4.66 17.25
CA GLY A 300 -47.21 6.12 17.35
C GLY A 300 -45.80 6.66 17.41
N ASP A 301 -45.65 7.93 17.12
CA ASP A 301 -44.41 8.65 17.39
C ASP A 301 -44.53 9.42 18.71
N LYS A 302 -43.46 9.38 19.50
CA LYS A 302 -43.34 10.13 20.74
C LYS A 302 -42.50 11.38 20.46
N ASP A 303 -43.18 12.52 20.36
CA ASP A 303 -42.52 13.80 20.14
C ASP A 303 -41.78 14.27 21.38
N MET A 304 -40.45 14.40 21.27
CA MET A 304 -39.59 14.96 22.31
C MET A 304 -39.71 16.49 22.41
N GLY A 305 -40.41 17.13 21.45
CA GLY A 305 -40.65 18.57 21.38
C GLY A 305 -39.61 19.28 20.51
N ALA A 306 -40.05 20.32 19.79
CA ALA A 306 -39.23 21.05 18.83
C ALA A 306 -37.98 21.74 19.44
N GLY A 307 -38.01 22.06 20.75
CA GLY A 307 -36.89 22.65 21.49
C GLY A 307 -35.89 21.63 22.05
N THR A 308 -36.02 20.35 21.70
CA THR A 308 -35.10 19.29 22.17
C THR A 308 -33.68 19.58 21.73
N TYR A 309 -32.76 19.64 22.68
CA TYR A 309 -31.34 19.65 22.37
C TYR A 309 -30.90 18.24 22.02
N TRP A 310 -30.26 18.10 20.87
CA TRP A 310 -29.70 16.84 20.43
C TRP A 310 -28.21 17.03 20.11
N TRP A 311 -27.37 16.48 20.96
CA TRP A 311 -25.93 16.51 20.82
C TRP A 311 -25.47 15.21 20.16
N ASP A 312 -25.34 15.26 18.82
CA ASP A 312 -24.66 14.22 18.06
C ASP A 312 -23.14 14.35 18.26
N LEU A 313 -22.55 13.33 18.86
CA LEU A 313 -21.11 13.25 19.15
C LEU A 313 -20.41 12.25 18.24
N GLY A 314 -21.00 11.93 17.09
CA GLY A 314 -20.54 10.92 16.14
C GLY A 314 -19.41 11.35 15.19
N GLN A 315 -18.94 12.60 15.27
CA GLN A 315 -17.77 13.12 14.56
C GLN A 315 -16.92 14.03 15.46
N PRO A 316 -15.58 14.08 15.30
CA PRO A 316 -14.72 14.91 16.15
C PRO A 316 -15.03 16.41 16.10
N ILE A 317 -15.45 16.94 14.95
CA ILE A 317 -15.91 18.33 14.84
C ILE A 317 -17.18 18.58 15.66
N LEU A 318 -18.18 17.70 15.55
CA LEU A 318 -19.41 17.82 16.33
C LEU A 318 -19.15 17.63 17.82
N TYR A 319 -18.26 16.71 18.18
CA TYR A 319 -17.81 16.52 19.55
C TYR A 319 -17.16 17.80 20.10
N HIS A 320 -16.26 18.41 19.35
CA HIS A 320 -15.61 19.67 19.71
C HIS A 320 -16.61 20.81 19.87
N GLU A 321 -17.42 21.08 18.84
CA GLU A 321 -18.39 22.18 18.82
C GLU A 321 -19.44 22.06 19.93
N HIS A 322 -19.99 20.87 20.15
CA HIS A 322 -20.97 20.64 21.20
C HIS A 322 -20.36 20.90 22.59
N LEU A 323 -19.16 20.39 22.87
CA LEU A 323 -18.55 20.60 24.18
C LEU A 323 -18.23 22.08 24.44
N LEU A 324 -17.80 22.84 23.43
CA LEU A 324 -17.54 24.28 23.60
C LEU A 324 -18.76 25.08 24.07
N LYS A 325 -19.99 24.59 23.83
CA LYS A 325 -21.23 25.21 24.33
C LYS A 325 -21.25 25.33 25.86
N LEU A 326 -20.50 24.49 26.60
CA LEU A 326 -20.34 24.62 28.06
C LEU A 326 -19.79 25.99 28.48
N THR A 327 -18.95 26.60 27.65
CA THR A 327 -18.32 27.90 27.94
C THR A 327 -19.16 29.09 27.49
N GLN A 328 -20.24 28.84 26.75
CA GLN A 328 -21.10 29.86 26.19
C GLN A 328 -22.20 30.26 27.19
N ASP A 329 -22.56 31.54 27.17
CA ASP A 329 -23.67 32.10 27.96
C ASP A 329 -24.98 32.02 27.16
N THR A 330 -25.46 30.79 26.96
CA THR A 330 -26.69 30.46 26.22
C THR A 330 -27.56 29.49 27.04
N GLU A 331 -28.86 29.42 26.75
CA GLU A 331 -29.79 28.47 27.39
C GLU A 331 -29.33 27.01 27.21
N GLU A 332 -28.87 26.65 26.01
CA GLU A 332 -28.30 25.33 25.74
C GLU A 332 -27.03 25.07 26.57
N GLY A 333 -26.17 26.08 26.74
CA GLY A 333 -24.99 26.01 27.59
C GLY A 333 -25.34 25.81 29.07
N GLU A 334 -26.38 26.47 29.58
CA GLU A 334 -26.89 26.25 30.94
C GLU A 334 -27.41 24.83 31.14
N VAL A 335 -28.21 24.32 30.19
CA VAL A 335 -28.72 22.94 30.22
C VAL A 335 -27.56 21.93 30.17
N MET A 336 -26.56 22.16 29.32
CA MET A 336 -25.39 21.30 29.21
C MET A 336 -24.56 21.27 30.50
N ARG A 337 -24.35 22.43 31.14
CA ARG A 337 -23.68 22.53 32.45
C ARG A 337 -24.44 21.79 33.54
N ALA A 338 -25.77 21.95 33.59
CA ALA A 338 -26.62 21.24 34.54
C ALA A 338 -26.55 19.71 34.33
N PHE A 339 -26.65 19.25 33.07
CA PHE A 339 -26.60 17.83 32.73
C PHE A 339 -25.27 17.17 33.12
N PHE A 340 -24.14 17.80 32.80
CA PHE A 340 -22.81 17.27 33.13
C PHE A 340 -22.35 17.58 34.56
N ARG A 341 -23.14 18.32 35.34
CA ARG A 341 -22.75 18.80 36.69
C ARG A 341 -21.46 19.62 36.65
N ALA A 342 -21.34 20.47 35.64
CA ALA A 342 -20.17 21.31 35.34
C ALA A 342 -20.48 22.80 35.58
N ASP A 343 -19.43 23.62 35.64
CA ASP A 343 -19.54 25.08 35.70
C ASP A 343 -19.18 25.75 34.36
N SER A 344 -19.33 27.08 34.30
CA SER A 344 -19.07 27.87 33.08
C SER A 344 -17.59 28.16 32.82
N SER A 345 -16.67 27.74 33.70
CA SER A 345 -15.24 27.92 33.47
C SER A 345 -14.72 27.06 32.31
N GLY A 346 -15.42 25.95 32.01
CA GLY A 346 -14.94 24.92 31.09
C GLY A 346 -13.82 24.05 31.66
N ILE A 347 -13.36 24.31 32.89
CA ILE A 347 -12.24 23.59 33.54
C ILE A 347 -12.82 22.62 34.57
N ILE A 348 -12.84 21.33 34.25
CA ILE A 348 -13.57 20.30 35.01
C ILE A 348 -12.61 19.21 35.46
N GLY A 349 -12.33 19.15 36.76
CA GLY A 349 -11.40 18.16 37.33
C GLY A 349 -9.97 18.31 36.83
N SER A 350 -9.59 19.53 36.45
CA SER A 350 -8.34 19.82 35.75
C SER A 350 -7.47 20.85 36.48
N GLU A 351 -6.16 20.77 36.26
CA GLU A 351 -5.17 21.76 36.71
C GLU A 351 -4.65 22.51 35.47
N VAL A 352 -4.75 23.84 35.46
CA VAL A 352 -4.38 24.67 34.30
C VAL A 352 -3.47 25.80 34.74
N GLU A 353 -2.33 25.90 34.08
CA GLU A 353 -1.39 27.01 34.10
C GLU A 353 -1.07 27.40 32.65
N GLY A 354 -1.70 28.45 32.12
CA GLY A 354 -1.54 28.85 30.71
C GLY A 354 -2.59 29.86 30.24
N MET A 355 -2.52 30.24 28.96
CA MET A 355 -3.51 31.11 28.31
C MET A 355 -4.58 30.25 27.64
N LEU A 356 -5.74 30.10 28.29
CA LEU A 356 -6.91 29.44 27.71
C LEU A 356 -7.99 30.46 27.35
N ARG A 357 -8.48 30.41 26.12
CA ARG A 357 -9.60 31.25 25.63
C ARG A 357 -10.69 30.36 25.07
N GLY A 358 -11.89 30.40 25.67
CA GLY A 358 -13.04 29.60 25.20
C GLY A 358 -12.78 28.10 25.12
N CYS A 359 -11.97 27.55 26.03
CA CYS A 359 -11.57 26.15 26.00
C CYS A 359 -12.37 25.30 27.00
N VAL A 360 -12.52 24.01 26.70
CA VAL A 360 -13.04 23.00 27.63
C VAL A 360 -11.92 22.04 27.98
N VAL A 361 -11.61 21.90 29.27
CA VAL A 361 -10.50 21.11 29.78
C VAL A 361 -11.00 20.15 30.86
N VAL A 362 -11.04 18.86 30.56
CA VAL A 362 -11.63 17.82 31.42
C VAL A 362 -10.56 16.82 31.85
N ASP A 363 -10.46 16.54 33.16
CA ASP A 363 -9.55 15.53 33.73
C ASP A 363 -8.10 15.67 33.23
N SER A 364 -7.64 16.91 33.11
CA SER A 364 -6.39 17.21 32.42
C SER A 364 -5.45 18.08 33.25
N ARG A 365 -4.16 18.00 32.94
CA ARG A 365 -3.13 18.91 33.43
C ARG A 365 -2.51 19.64 32.26
N VAL A 366 -2.60 20.96 32.27
CA VAL A 366 -2.14 21.83 31.18
C VAL A 366 -1.17 22.84 31.78
N GLU A 367 0.08 22.81 31.33
CA GLU A 367 1.15 23.73 31.76
C GLU A 367 1.73 24.49 30.57
N ASP A 368 2.06 25.76 30.74
CA ASP A 368 2.76 26.60 29.75
C ASP A 368 2.14 26.62 28.34
N SER A 369 0.82 26.46 28.25
CA SER A 369 0.09 26.31 26.97
C SER A 369 -0.69 27.56 26.56
N ASP A 370 -0.82 27.80 25.24
CA ASP A 370 -1.69 28.84 24.65
C ASP A 370 -2.72 28.16 23.73
N LEU A 371 -3.94 28.02 24.23
CA LEU A 371 -5.02 27.35 23.52
C LEU A 371 -6.22 28.29 23.35
N ASN A 372 -6.75 28.32 22.13
CA ASN A 372 -7.95 29.05 21.80
C ASN A 372 -9.02 28.12 21.23
N GLU A 373 -10.23 28.17 21.78
CA GLU A 373 -11.37 27.34 21.36
C GLU A 373 -11.01 25.85 21.27
N CYS A 374 -10.20 25.35 22.20
CA CYS A 374 -9.75 23.96 22.19
C CYS A 374 -10.53 23.11 23.21
N VAL A 375 -10.66 21.82 22.90
CA VAL A 375 -11.17 20.81 23.81
C VAL A 375 -10.04 19.88 24.21
N VAL A 376 -9.76 19.77 25.51
CA VAL A 376 -8.67 18.96 26.07
C VAL A 376 -9.26 17.95 27.05
N ILE A 377 -9.11 16.65 26.79
CA ILE A 377 -9.76 15.58 27.55
C ILE A 377 -8.70 14.58 28.03
N SER A 378 -8.70 14.26 29.33
CA SER A 378 -7.82 13.27 29.97
C SER A 378 -6.34 13.35 29.54
N SER A 379 -5.80 14.55 29.46
CA SER A 379 -4.48 14.82 28.88
C SER A 379 -3.52 15.49 29.88
N MET A 380 -2.23 15.20 29.76
CA MET A 380 -1.15 15.86 30.50
C MET A 380 -0.20 16.51 29.49
N ILE A 381 -0.32 17.82 29.31
CA ILE A 381 0.39 18.54 28.26
C ILE A 381 1.19 19.71 28.83
N ARG A 382 2.36 19.96 28.24
CA ARG A 382 3.22 21.09 28.56
C ARG A 382 3.63 21.81 27.29
N GLY A 383 3.47 23.13 27.21
CA GLY A 383 4.00 23.93 26.09
C GLY A 383 3.27 23.77 24.76
N VAL A 384 2.01 23.32 24.76
CA VAL A 384 1.22 23.11 23.53
C VAL A 384 0.51 24.39 23.13
N SER A 385 0.59 24.74 21.83
CA SER A 385 -0.23 25.80 21.21
C SER A 385 -1.23 25.22 20.22
N GLY A 386 -2.40 25.85 20.08
CA GLY A 386 -3.39 25.42 19.10
C GLY A 386 -4.67 26.24 19.11
N ASN A 387 -5.40 26.16 17.99
CA ASN A 387 -6.67 26.87 17.79
C ASN A 387 -7.74 25.91 17.27
N LYS A 388 -8.98 26.01 17.78
CA LYS A 388 -10.13 25.20 17.32
C LYS A 388 -9.85 23.70 17.22
N SER A 389 -9.10 23.19 18.18
CA SER A 389 -8.51 21.85 18.10
C SER A 389 -8.96 20.95 19.24
N LEU A 390 -8.81 19.64 19.05
CA LEU A 390 -9.18 18.60 19.99
C LEU A 390 -7.94 17.80 20.42
N ILE A 391 -7.64 17.83 21.71
CA ILE A 391 -6.55 17.09 22.34
C ILE A 391 -7.18 16.02 23.23
N TYR A 392 -6.95 14.75 22.91
CA TYR A 392 -7.65 13.65 23.56
C TYR A 392 -6.67 12.59 24.06
N ASN A 393 -6.68 12.31 25.36
CA ASN A 393 -5.86 11.25 25.96
C ASN A 393 -4.34 11.46 25.81
N CYS A 394 -3.88 12.69 25.57
CA CYS A 394 -2.50 12.98 25.18
C CYS A 394 -1.56 13.13 26.39
N ILE A 395 -0.34 12.62 26.27
CA ILE A 395 0.75 12.93 27.20
C ILE A 395 1.92 13.55 26.42
N GLU A 396 2.15 14.83 26.67
CA GLU A 396 3.16 15.64 26.01
C GLU A 396 4.22 16.16 26.98
N LEU A 397 5.47 15.76 26.75
CA LEU A 397 6.60 16.06 27.63
C LEU A 397 7.29 17.40 27.29
N SER A 398 7.26 17.81 26.02
CA SER A 398 7.96 18.98 25.49
C SER A 398 7.11 19.62 24.39
N GLY A 399 6.66 20.86 24.60
CA GLY A 399 5.67 21.55 23.77
C GLY A 399 5.79 21.40 22.25
N PHE A 400 4.64 21.36 21.58
CA PHE A 400 4.54 21.36 20.12
C PHE A 400 3.38 22.25 19.66
N ASP A 401 3.46 22.72 18.42
CA ASP A 401 2.37 23.46 17.79
C ASP A 401 1.40 22.48 17.11
N LEU A 402 0.17 22.43 17.61
CA LEU A 402 -0.89 21.63 17.04
C LEU A 402 -1.38 22.22 15.70
N GLY A 403 -1.27 23.54 15.55
CA GLY A 403 -1.89 24.33 14.49
C GLY A 403 -3.40 24.50 14.70
N ASP A 404 -4.08 24.90 13.63
CA ASP A 404 -5.51 25.20 13.64
C ASP A 404 -6.32 23.98 13.19
N GLU A 405 -7.49 23.75 13.81
CA GLU A 405 -8.49 22.78 13.35
C GLU A 405 -7.96 21.32 13.26
N ASN A 406 -7.19 20.88 14.26
CA ASN A 406 -6.61 19.55 14.33
C ASN A 406 -7.17 18.72 15.49
N VAL A 407 -7.15 17.40 15.30
CA VAL A 407 -7.40 16.40 16.33
C VAL A 407 -6.09 15.67 16.59
N VAL A 408 -5.69 15.57 17.85
CA VAL A 408 -4.58 14.74 18.30
C VAL A 408 -5.06 13.79 19.40
N ALA A 409 -4.70 12.52 19.26
CA ALA A 409 -4.92 11.52 20.31
C ALA A 409 -3.74 10.58 20.48
N ASP A 410 -3.41 10.28 21.73
CA ASP A 410 -2.40 9.27 22.07
C ASP A 410 -3.08 7.94 22.47
N LEU A 411 -2.53 6.85 21.96
CA LEU A 411 -2.86 5.47 22.32
C LEU A 411 -1.68 4.86 23.06
N PHE A 412 -1.94 3.99 24.03
CA PHE A 412 -0.91 3.36 24.85
C PHE A 412 -0.97 1.84 24.65
N HIS A 413 0.09 1.27 24.09
CA HIS A 413 0.20 -0.15 23.77
C HIS A 413 1.40 -0.77 24.49
N PRO A 414 1.26 -1.88 25.24
CA PRO A 414 2.32 -2.40 26.11
C PRO A 414 3.62 -2.78 25.38
N MET A 415 3.54 -3.13 24.10
CA MET A 415 4.72 -3.46 23.28
C MET A 415 5.19 -2.35 22.33
N LYS A 416 4.33 -1.35 22.05
CA LYS A 416 4.63 -0.29 21.05
C LYS A 416 4.81 1.08 21.72
N GLY A 417 4.57 1.15 23.02
CA GLY A 417 4.59 2.36 23.83
C GLY A 417 3.45 3.31 23.47
N LYS A 418 3.77 4.61 23.43
CA LYS A 418 2.82 5.67 23.06
C LYS A 418 2.76 5.85 21.54
N ILE A 419 1.57 5.76 20.97
CA ILE A 419 1.30 5.99 19.55
C ILE A 419 0.48 7.26 19.42
N ARG A 420 1.04 8.30 18.78
CA ARG A 420 0.34 9.55 18.51
C ARG A 420 -0.32 9.52 17.14
N MET A 421 -1.58 9.94 17.11
CA MET A 421 -2.38 10.11 15.90
C MET A 421 -2.85 11.54 15.76
N LYS A 422 -2.68 12.13 14.57
CA LYS A 422 -3.09 13.48 14.19
C LYS A 422 -3.95 13.45 12.93
N ARG A 423 -4.98 14.29 12.87
CA ARG A 423 -5.74 14.56 11.63
C ARG A 423 -6.38 15.93 11.67
N GLY A 424 -6.78 16.45 10.51
CA GLY A 424 -7.69 17.59 10.45
C GLY A 424 -9.05 17.25 11.08
N ILE A 425 -9.65 18.20 11.80
CA ILE A 425 -10.91 18.00 12.53
C ILE A 425 -12.10 17.75 11.58
N LEU A 426 -12.09 18.38 10.40
CA LEU A 426 -13.11 18.28 9.35
C LEU A 426 -13.04 16.99 8.52
N ARG A 427 -11.98 16.18 8.65
CA ARG A 427 -11.82 14.95 7.87
C ARG A 427 -12.82 13.87 8.30
N ASP A 428 -13.19 12.98 7.39
CA ASP A 428 -14.03 11.81 7.72
C ASP A 428 -13.15 10.57 7.93
N GLY A 429 -13.03 10.13 9.19
CA GLY A 429 -12.26 8.93 9.54
C GLY A 429 -12.72 7.66 8.84
N LYS A 430 -13.99 7.58 8.40
CA LYS A 430 -14.49 6.43 7.62
C LYS A 430 -13.90 6.41 6.20
N LYS A 431 -13.71 7.57 5.57
CA LYS A 431 -13.10 7.67 4.24
C LYS A 431 -11.59 7.42 4.33
N ASP A 432 -10.97 7.91 5.38
CA ASP A 432 -9.53 7.78 5.62
C ASP A 432 -9.12 6.43 6.26
N TRP A 433 -10.05 5.48 6.42
CA TRP A 433 -9.87 4.31 7.29
C TRP A 433 -8.64 3.47 6.95
N ASP A 434 -8.40 3.30 5.65
CA ASP A 434 -7.35 2.45 5.10
C ASP A 434 -6.09 3.24 4.74
N MET A 435 -6.18 4.57 4.78
CA MET A 435 -5.08 5.47 4.45
C MET A 435 -4.23 5.77 5.67
N ARG A 436 -2.91 5.75 5.49
CA ARG A 436 -1.97 6.31 6.47
C ARG A 436 -1.80 7.79 6.20
N LEU A 437 -2.60 8.62 6.89
CA LEU A 437 -2.48 10.08 6.82
C LEU A 437 -1.18 10.53 7.50
N LEU A 438 -0.29 11.22 6.79
CA LEU A 438 0.91 11.75 7.42
C LEU A 438 0.56 12.83 8.47
N PRO A 439 1.29 12.91 9.60
CA PRO A 439 2.49 12.14 9.96
C PRO A 439 2.21 10.80 10.70
N ASN A 440 1.00 10.25 10.62
CA ASN A 440 0.64 9.09 11.43
C ASN A 440 1.44 7.84 11.06
N PRO A 441 1.92 7.06 12.05
CA PRO A 441 2.65 5.82 11.81
C PRO A 441 1.76 4.65 11.35
N TYR A 442 0.45 4.74 11.54
CA TYR A 442 -0.54 3.69 11.22
C TYR A 442 -1.76 4.27 10.50
N SER A 443 -2.46 3.45 9.70
CA SER A 443 -3.84 3.75 9.31
C SER A 443 -4.82 3.42 10.45
N TYR A 444 -6.06 3.90 10.37
CA TYR A 444 -7.06 3.61 11.41
C TYR A 444 -7.42 2.11 11.46
N ARG A 445 -7.42 1.40 10.31
CA ARG A 445 -7.58 -0.07 10.30
C ARG A 445 -6.43 -0.77 11.02
N GLU A 446 -5.19 -0.36 10.76
CA GLU A 446 -4.03 -0.95 11.42
C GLU A 446 -4.10 -0.78 12.94
N LEU A 447 -4.54 0.40 13.41
CA LEU A 447 -4.76 0.65 14.83
C LEU A 447 -5.92 -0.16 15.41
N GLU A 448 -7.04 -0.29 14.70
CA GLU A 448 -8.18 -1.10 15.14
C GLU A 448 -7.71 -2.55 15.41
N HIS A 449 -6.93 -3.11 14.50
CA HIS A 449 -6.36 -4.45 14.66
C HIS A 449 -5.33 -4.51 15.79
N LEU A 450 -4.41 -3.54 15.88
CA LEU A 450 -3.38 -3.49 16.90
C LEU A 450 -3.98 -3.42 18.31
N MET A 451 -5.05 -2.66 18.50
CA MET A 451 -5.68 -2.45 19.81
C MET A 451 -6.71 -3.53 20.18
N ARG A 452 -7.13 -4.38 19.22
CA ARG A 452 -8.20 -5.38 19.42
C ARG A 452 -7.94 -6.30 20.61
N ASP A 453 -6.72 -6.82 20.70
CA ASP A 453 -6.36 -7.86 21.67
C ASP A 453 -5.60 -7.36 22.89
N VAL A 454 -5.45 -6.04 23.04
CA VAL A 454 -4.76 -5.44 24.19
C VAL A 454 -5.68 -5.40 25.42
N PRO A 455 -5.22 -5.85 26.61
CA PRO A 455 -5.95 -5.66 27.87
C PRO A 455 -5.93 -4.20 28.34
N ILE A 456 -7.03 -3.71 28.90
CA ILE A 456 -7.13 -2.31 29.37
C ILE A 456 -6.14 -1.99 30.51
N ASP A 457 -5.84 -2.95 31.39
CA ASP A 457 -4.86 -2.75 32.45
C ASP A 457 -3.45 -2.49 31.91
N ASP A 458 -3.11 -3.12 30.79
CA ASP A 458 -1.79 -2.93 30.16
C ASP A 458 -1.70 -1.57 29.47
N THR A 459 -2.79 -1.08 28.86
CA THR A 459 -2.82 0.29 28.31
C THR A 459 -2.69 1.34 29.42
N LEU A 460 -3.33 1.11 30.57
CA LEU A 460 -3.24 1.98 31.74
C LEU A 460 -1.84 2.00 32.35
N ARG A 461 -1.17 0.85 32.49
CA ARG A 461 0.22 0.77 32.97
C ARG A 461 1.20 1.52 32.07
N GLU A 462 1.03 1.37 30.76
CA GLU A 462 1.86 2.10 29.79
C GLU A 462 1.61 3.60 29.91
N ARG A 463 0.35 4.04 29.96
CA ARG A 463 -0.01 5.44 30.23
C ARG A 463 0.63 5.96 31.53
N GLU A 464 0.51 5.24 32.65
CA GLU A 464 1.09 5.62 33.94
C GLU A 464 2.61 5.83 33.86
N THR A 465 3.30 5.06 33.01
CA THR A 465 4.73 5.25 32.74
C THR A 465 5.01 6.60 32.10
N TRP A 466 4.22 7.00 31.11
CA TRP A 466 4.33 8.33 30.49
C TRP A 466 3.94 9.47 31.44
N GLU A 467 2.92 9.28 32.28
CA GLU A 467 2.58 10.27 33.30
C GLU A 467 3.74 10.45 34.30
N ARG A 468 4.43 9.36 34.66
CA ARG A 468 5.65 9.44 35.48
C ARG A 468 6.74 10.24 34.78
N TYR A 469 6.96 10.04 33.48
CA TYR A 469 7.94 10.83 32.71
C TYR A 469 7.58 12.32 32.67
N TRP A 470 6.29 12.62 32.53
CA TRP A 470 5.79 14.00 32.57
C TRP A 470 6.05 14.67 33.92
N ARG A 471 5.75 13.97 35.04
CA ARG A 471 5.99 14.43 36.41
C ARG A 471 7.48 14.61 36.74
N LEU A 472 8.34 13.80 36.14
CA LEU A 472 9.80 13.92 36.25
C LEU A 472 10.41 14.99 35.33
N ASN A 473 9.57 15.69 34.55
CA ASN A 473 9.94 16.73 33.61
C ASN A 473 11.08 16.29 32.66
N LEU A 474 10.89 15.15 31.99
CA LEU A 474 11.92 14.58 31.10
C LEU A 474 11.96 15.20 29.69
N GLY A 475 11.06 16.14 29.36
CA GLY A 475 10.95 16.74 28.03
C GLY A 475 12.27 17.32 27.52
N ASP A 476 12.89 18.23 28.28
CA ASP A 476 14.17 18.86 27.93
C ASP A 476 15.29 17.84 27.75
N LYS A 477 15.28 16.76 28.55
CA LYS A 477 16.29 15.70 28.45
C LYS A 477 16.11 14.87 27.19
N PHE A 478 14.87 14.59 26.78
CA PHE A 478 14.59 13.90 25.53
C PHE A 478 14.99 14.77 24.33
N GLU A 479 14.76 16.09 24.41
CA GLU A 479 15.23 17.04 23.39
C GLU A 479 16.76 17.10 23.32
N GLN A 480 17.44 17.09 24.46
CA GLN A 480 18.90 17.03 24.49
C GLN A 480 19.42 15.73 23.87
N LEU A 481 18.79 14.59 24.18
CA LEU A 481 19.14 13.28 23.62
C LEU A 481 18.97 13.24 22.10
N SER A 482 17.91 13.85 21.57
CA SER A 482 17.71 13.87 20.12
C SER A 482 18.80 14.63 19.37
N ARG A 483 19.56 15.50 20.04
CA ARG A 483 20.69 16.29 19.50
C ARG A 483 22.05 15.84 20.04
N SER A 484 22.15 14.68 20.67
CA SER A 484 23.40 14.15 21.23
C SER A 484 23.66 12.69 20.86
N VAL A 485 24.90 12.26 20.99
CA VAL A 485 25.27 10.85 20.79
C VAL A 485 24.75 10.04 21.97
N ILE A 486 23.94 9.02 21.68
CA ILE A 486 23.22 8.24 22.68
C ILE A 486 23.95 6.93 22.93
N ARG A 487 24.40 6.71 24.18
CA ARG A 487 24.91 5.41 24.60
C ARG A 487 23.75 4.45 24.85
N LEU A 488 23.84 3.27 24.26
CA LEU A 488 22.85 2.22 24.45
C LEU A 488 23.41 1.19 25.42
N SER A 489 22.59 0.80 26.39
CA SER A 489 22.85 -0.36 27.22
C SER A 489 21.99 -1.52 26.74
N GLY A 490 22.67 -2.61 26.38
CA GLY A 490 22.05 -3.84 25.90
C GLY A 490 21.73 -4.82 27.01
N SER A 491 21.05 -5.90 26.66
CA SER A 491 20.86 -7.07 27.53
C SER A 491 21.67 -8.25 27.00
N THR A 492 22.30 -9.00 27.92
CA THR A 492 23.05 -10.22 27.58
C THR A 492 22.33 -11.44 28.11
N LEU A 493 22.01 -12.36 27.21
CA LEU A 493 21.42 -13.66 27.51
C LEU A 493 22.52 -14.72 27.49
N GLU A 494 22.93 -15.18 28.67
CA GLU A 494 23.86 -16.31 28.81
C GLU A 494 23.10 -17.64 28.74
N LYS A 495 23.56 -18.54 27.86
CA LYS A 495 22.99 -19.88 27.63
C LYS A 495 24.12 -20.92 27.72
N PRO A 496 23.83 -22.21 28.00
CA PRO A 496 24.88 -23.23 28.08
C PRO A 496 25.70 -23.37 26.79
N TRP A 497 25.05 -23.22 25.63
CA TRP A 497 25.65 -23.36 24.31
C TRP A 497 26.27 -22.07 23.74
N GLY A 498 26.20 -20.94 24.47
CA GLY A 498 26.69 -19.65 23.97
C GLY A 498 26.03 -18.45 24.63
N SER A 499 26.37 -17.24 24.17
CA SER A 499 25.75 -16.01 24.64
C SER A 499 25.29 -15.15 23.47
N GLU A 500 24.26 -14.34 23.76
CA GLU A 500 23.65 -13.42 22.80
C GLU A 500 23.44 -12.08 23.52
N SER A 501 24.07 -11.02 23.04
CA SER A 501 23.98 -9.68 23.61
C SER A 501 23.31 -8.73 22.64
N TRP A 502 22.12 -8.24 22.99
CA TRP A 502 21.33 -7.29 22.20
C TRP A 502 21.82 -5.88 22.47
N ILE A 503 22.75 -5.39 21.65
CA ILE A 503 23.48 -4.12 21.89
C ILE A 503 22.76 -2.88 21.33
N CYS A 504 21.86 -3.07 20.37
CA CYS A 504 20.97 -2.02 19.87
C CYS A 504 19.66 -2.67 19.39
N SER A 505 18.54 -2.32 20.02
CA SER A 505 17.24 -2.89 19.68
C SER A 505 16.10 -1.96 20.10
N GLY A 506 15.16 -1.73 19.18
CA GLY A 506 13.83 -1.18 19.48
C GLY A 506 12.76 -2.26 19.64
N HIS A 507 13.14 -3.53 19.73
CA HIS A 507 12.20 -4.65 19.81
C HIS A 507 11.67 -4.83 21.24
N PRO A 508 10.36 -5.03 21.46
CA PRO A 508 9.76 -5.10 22.80
C PRO A 508 10.28 -6.24 23.67
N LYS A 509 10.80 -7.32 23.08
CA LYS A 509 11.34 -8.46 23.82
C LYS A 509 12.62 -8.11 24.61
N ASN A 510 13.50 -7.30 24.02
CA ASN A 510 14.80 -6.92 24.61
C ASN A 510 15.18 -5.49 24.14
N PRO A 511 14.43 -4.45 24.51
CA PRO A 511 14.72 -3.10 24.06
C PRO A 511 16.00 -2.59 24.71
N SER A 512 16.78 -1.79 23.97
CA SER A 512 17.93 -1.09 24.53
C SER A 512 17.48 -0.03 25.53
N MET A 513 18.23 0.11 26.62
CA MET A 513 17.96 1.09 27.67
C MET A 513 18.92 2.28 27.56
N ILE A 514 18.38 3.47 27.81
CA ILE A 514 19.06 4.76 27.74
C ILE A 514 18.96 5.41 29.12
N LYS A 515 20.09 5.89 29.64
CA LYS A 515 20.12 6.57 30.93
C LYS A 515 19.71 8.04 30.78
N VAL A 516 18.58 8.41 31.39
CA VAL A 516 18.02 9.77 31.32
C VAL A 516 18.02 10.39 32.72
N GLY A 517 19.16 10.97 33.11
CA GLY A 517 19.40 11.36 34.50
C GLY A 517 19.59 10.14 35.40
N GLU A 518 18.68 9.93 36.35
CA GLU A 518 18.73 8.82 37.32
C GLU A 518 17.82 7.64 36.96
N ILE A 519 17.07 7.72 35.86
CA ILE A 519 16.18 6.64 35.42
C ILE A 519 16.65 6.05 34.10
N ASP A 520 16.30 4.79 33.88
CA ASP A 520 16.48 4.12 32.60
C ASP A 520 15.18 4.20 31.79
N VAL A 521 15.31 4.59 30.52
CA VAL A 521 14.22 4.73 29.56
C VAL A 521 14.49 3.81 28.37
N SER A 522 13.49 3.09 27.89
CA SER A 522 13.65 2.26 26.70
C SER A 522 13.84 3.10 25.44
N LEU A 523 14.60 2.59 24.47
CA LEU A 523 14.72 3.22 23.15
C LEU A 523 13.34 3.40 22.48
N ILE A 524 12.41 2.48 22.70
CA ILE A 524 11.02 2.57 22.21
C ILE A 524 10.38 3.88 22.69
N HIS A 525 10.48 4.20 23.98
CA HIS A 525 9.82 5.40 24.52
C HIS A 525 10.50 6.68 24.03
N LEU A 526 11.82 6.67 23.79
CA LEU A 526 12.47 7.80 23.15
C LEU A 526 11.96 7.99 21.71
N LEU A 527 11.79 6.91 20.94
CA LEU A 527 11.29 6.96 19.56
C LEU A 527 9.82 7.39 19.48
N ASN A 528 8.98 6.95 20.42
CA ASN A 528 7.59 7.40 20.52
C ASN A 528 7.46 8.92 20.76
N HIS A 529 8.53 9.57 21.25
CA HIS A 529 8.53 11.00 21.54
C HIS A 529 9.30 11.83 20.51
N ARG A 530 10.49 11.38 20.11
CA ARG A 530 11.45 12.09 19.24
C ARG A 530 11.93 11.26 18.06
N GLY A 531 11.13 10.29 17.63
CA GLY A 531 11.54 9.30 16.62
C GLY A 531 11.95 9.93 15.29
N GLU A 532 11.25 10.97 14.84
CA GLU A 532 11.60 11.71 13.61
C GLU A 532 13.01 12.30 13.70
N GLU A 533 13.40 12.92 14.82
CA GLU A 533 14.76 13.45 14.98
C GLU A 533 15.82 12.37 15.24
N ILE A 534 15.43 11.23 15.80
CA ILE A 534 16.34 10.13 16.11
C ILE A 534 16.65 9.29 14.87
N ILE A 535 15.64 8.78 14.16
CA ILE A 535 15.84 7.90 13.00
C ILE A 535 15.65 8.60 11.65
N GLY A 536 15.08 9.81 11.62
CA GLY A 536 14.79 10.57 10.40
C GLY A 536 13.37 10.37 9.91
N ASP A 537 12.73 11.44 9.44
CA ASP A 537 11.31 11.51 9.07
C ASP A 537 10.88 10.42 8.09
N GLN A 538 11.70 10.14 7.08
CA GLN A 538 11.37 9.13 6.06
C GLN A 538 11.44 7.71 6.65
N LEU A 539 12.45 7.41 7.47
CA LEU A 539 12.58 6.10 8.12
C LEU A 539 11.49 5.90 9.19
N TYR A 540 11.19 6.95 9.95
CA TYR A 540 10.08 6.94 10.90
C TYR A 540 8.76 6.55 10.22
N ARG A 541 8.48 7.10 9.04
CA ARG A 541 7.27 6.75 8.26
C ARG A 541 7.32 5.34 7.65
N ASP A 542 8.48 4.94 7.09
CA ASP A 542 8.66 3.60 6.50
C ASP A 542 8.50 2.48 7.54
N PHE A 543 8.99 2.70 8.76
CA PHE A 543 9.00 1.71 9.85
C PHE A 543 7.97 1.98 10.95
N ARG A 544 6.97 2.84 10.71
CA ARG A 544 5.83 3.05 11.64
C ARG A 544 6.28 3.52 13.03
N GLY A 545 7.35 4.31 13.08
CA GLY A 545 7.98 4.82 14.29
C GLY A 545 8.86 3.81 15.04
N GLU A 546 9.04 2.60 14.52
CA GLU A 546 9.87 1.57 15.14
C GLU A 546 11.33 1.68 14.72
N PHE A 547 12.24 1.24 15.60
CA PHE A 547 13.65 1.16 15.25
C PHE A 547 13.86 0.01 14.24
N PRO A 548 14.53 0.26 13.10
CA PRO A 548 14.45 -0.65 11.96
C PRO A 548 15.33 -1.89 12.05
N VAL A 549 16.31 -1.91 12.95
CA VAL A 549 17.31 -2.99 13.05
C VAL A 549 17.50 -3.50 14.47
N ILE A 550 17.92 -4.74 14.58
CA ILE A 550 18.48 -5.30 15.82
C ILE A 550 19.96 -5.61 15.58
N LEU A 551 20.81 -5.17 16.50
CA LEU A 551 22.24 -5.46 16.51
C LEU A 551 22.58 -6.37 17.69
N LYS A 552 23.38 -7.41 17.44
CA LYS A 552 23.78 -8.37 18.47
C LYS A 552 25.26 -8.73 18.38
N PHE A 553 25.83 -9.08 19.53
CA PHE A 553 27.00 -9.95 19.59
C PHE A 553 26.55 -11.37 19.90
N ILE A 554 27.02 -12.33 19.12
CA ILE A 554 26.75 -13.75 19.31
C ILE A 554 28.07 -14.48 19.50
N TYR A 555 28.17 -15.21 20.61
CA TYR A 555 29.27 -16.13 20.87
C TYR A 555 28.74 -17.56 20.98
N ALA A 556 29.07 -18.39 20.00
CA ALA A 556 28.65 -19.78 19.91
C ALA A 556 29.72 -20.71 20.51
N ARG A 557 29.46 -21.25 21.71
CA ARG A 557 30.35 -22.25 22.35
C ARG A 557 30.09 -23.65 21.79
N GLU A 558 28.85 -23.92 21.41
CA GLU A 558 28.41 -25.11 20.70
C GLU A 558 27.70 -24.70 19.40
N ASN A 559 27.41 -25.64 18.50
CA ASN A 559 26.58 -25.37 17.33
C ASN A 559 25.22 -24.83 17.78
N LEU A 560 24.82 -23.67 17.24
CA LEU A 560 23.47 -23.14 17.41
C LEU A 560 22.49 -23.90 16.53
N SER A 561 21.20 -23.86 16.85
CA SER A 561 20.18 -24.58 16.08
C SER A 561 20.23 -24.25 14.60
N VAL A 562 19.95 -25.26 13.77
CA VAL A 562 19.58 -25.04 12.39
C VAL A 562 18.19 -24.44 12.35
N GLN A 563 18.06 -23.33 11.64
CA GLN A 563 16.84 -22.56 11.57
C GLN A 563 16.60 -22.01 10.16
N VAL A 564 15.37 -21.57 9.93
CA VAL A 564 14.96 -20.83 8.74
C VAL A 564 14.08 -19.66 9.17
N HIS A 565 14.18 -18.56 8.43
CA HIS A 565 13.36 -17.37 8.63
C HIS A 565 12.38 -17.16 7.47
N PRO A 566 11.12 -16.81 7.74
CA PRO A 566 10.18 -16.43 6.71
C PRO A 566 10.53 -15.05 6.10
N SER A 567 10.13 -14.85 4.85
CA SER A 567 10.07 -13.52 4.22
C SER A 567 8.89 -12.71 4.78
N ASP A 568 8.82 -11.41 4.49
CA ASP A 568 7.65 -10.58 4.87
C ASP A 568 6.33 -11.14 4.34
N ASP A 569 6.33 -11.66 3.10
CA ASP A 569 5.15 -12.29 2.49
C ASP A 569 4.80 -13.63 3.16
N ASP A 570 5.79 -14.44 3.53
CA ASP A 570 5.56 -15.69 4.27
C ASP A 570 5.06 -15.41 5.69
N ALA A 571 5.65 -14.45 6.40
CA ALA A 571 5.24 -14.05 7.75
C ALA A 571 3.78 -13.56 7.75
N ALA A 572 3.42 -12.69 6.79
CA ALA A 572 2.05 -12.23 6.64
C ALA A 572 1.07 -13.36 6.29
N ARG A 573 1.46 -14.30 5.40
CA ARG A 573 0.64 -15.48 5.05
C ARG A 573 0.43 -16.40 6.25
N LEU A 574 1.44 -16.56 7.09
CA LEU A 574 1.40 -17.37 8.31
C LEU A 574 0.70 -16.67 9.49
N GLY A 575 0.30 -15.40 9.33
CA GLY A 575 -0.35 -14.62 10.37
C GLY A 575 0.57 -14.24 11.53
N GLU A 576 1.88 -14.14 11.27
CA GLU A 576 2.86 -13.76 12.28
C GLU A 576 2.74 -12.27 12.64
N PRO A 577 2.94 -11.89 13.91
CA PRO A 577 2.82 -10.51 14.38
C PRO A 577 4.04 -9.64 14.05
N GLU A 578 5.12 -10.26 13.58
CA GLU A 578 6.40 -9.64 13.23
C GLU A 578 6.66 -9.76 11.73
N PRO A 579 7.46 -8.85 11.13
CA PRO A 579 7.89 -8.99 9.76
C PRO A 579 8.80 -10.22 9.57
N GLY A 580 9.15 -10.49 8.32
CA GLY A 580 10.18 -11.46 7.98
C GLY A 580 11.54 -11.09 8.58
N LYS A 581 12.54 -11.92 8.28
CA LYS A 581 13.87 -11.72 8.86
C LYS A 581 15.00 -12.01 7.88
N THR A 582 15.66 -10.93 7.47
CA THR A 582 16.99 -10.92 6.85
C THR A 582 18.04 -10.68 7.92
N GLU A 583 19.12 -11.46 7.91
CA GLU A 583 20.26 -11.28 8.81
C GLU A 583 21.56 -11.00 8.03
N GLY A 584 22.53 -10.42 8.70
CA GLY A 584 23.86 -10.14 8.21
C GLY A 584 24.86 -10.39 9.32
N TRP A 585 25.94 -11.10 9.00
CA TRP A 585 26.94 -11.51 9.98
C TRP A 585 28.33 -10.99 9.61
N TYR A 586 29.02 -10.42 10.60
CA TYR A 586 30.43 -10.07 10.53
C TYR A 586 31.20 -10.90 11.55
N VAL A 587 32.12 -11.75 11.09
CA VAL A 587 32.93 -12.59 11.98
C VAL A 587 33.98 -11.73 12.69
N ILE A 588 33.78 -11.50 13.99
CA ILE A 588 34.71 -10.77 14.85
C ILE A 588 35.93 -11.62 15.15
N ASP A 589 35.70 -12.89 15.48
CA ASP A 589 36.73 -13.89 15.75
C ASP A 589 36.20 -15.31 15.49
N ALA A 590 37.12 -16.25 15.21
CA ALA A 590 36.77 -17.64 14.93
C ALA A 590 37.88 -18.59 15.36
N GLU A 591 37.53 -19.65 16.10
CA GLU A 591 38.45 -20.73 16.42
C GLU A 591 38.85 -21.53 15.16
N PRO A 592 40.05 -22.16 15.13
CA PRO A 592 40.47 -22.98 14.00
C PRO A 592 39.46 -24.08 13.68
N GLY A 593 38.95 -24.09 12.45
CA GLY A 593 37.95 -25.06 11.99
C GLY A 593 36.50 -24.72 12.33
N ALA A 594 36.24 -23.54 12.93
CA ALA A 594 34.88 -23.02 13.09
C ALA A 594 34.19 -22.86 11.73
N LYS A 595 32.89 -23.13 11.70
CA LYS A 595 32.08 -23.15 10.47
C LYS A 595 30.81 -22.34 10.64
N ILE A 596 30.34 -21.81 9.52
CA ILE A 596 28.95 -21.37 9.37
C ILE A 596 28.27 -22.32 8.38
N TYR A 597 27.08 -22.78 8.74
CA TYR A 597 26.26 -23.61 7.88
C TYR A 597 25.27 -22.72 7.14
N LEU A 598 25.32 -22.75 5.81
CA LEU A 598 24.42 -21.99 4.92
C LEU A 598 23.95 -22.90 3.80
N SER A 599 22.64 -23.01 3.62
CA SER A 599 22.02 -23.86 2.59
C SER A 599 22.32 -25.35 2.75
N LEU A 600 21.78 -26.13 1.83
CA LEU A 600 21.93 -27.58 1.77
C LEU A 600 22.99 -27.97 0.72
N ARG A 601 23.73 -29.06 0.97
CA ARG A 601 24.64 -29.68 -0.02
C ARG A 601 23.89 -30.44 -1.10
N ARG A 602 22.66 -30.86 -0.80
CA ARG A 602 21.75 -31.59 -1.69
C ARG A 602 20.32 -31.31 -1.26
N GLN A 603 19.39 -31.31 -2.22
CA GLN A 603 17.98 -31.19 -1.89
C GLN A 603 17.50 -32.37 -1.03
N ILE A 604 16.59 -32.07 -0.11
CA ILE A 604 15.91 -33.03 0.76
C ILE A 604 14.40 -32.83 0.61
N ALA A 605 13.62 -33.90 0.71
CA ALA A 605 12.17 -33.85 0.58
C ALA A 605 11.46 -33.52 1.90
N ASP A 606 12.07 -33.89 3.04
CA ASP A 606 11.53 -33.72 4.38
C ASP A 606 12.56 -33.01 5.27
N LEU A 607 12.16 -31.89 5.89
CA LEU A 607 13.00 -31.12 6.81
C LEU A 607 13.33 -31.88 8.10
N SER A 608 12.56 -32.91 8.46
CA SER A 608 12.84 -33.78 9.60
C SER A 608 14.15 -34.58 9.44
N GLU A 609 14.63 -34.75 8.21
CA GLU A 609 15.87 -35.45 7.88
C GLU A 609 17.13 -34.58 8.01
N ILE A 610 16.98 -33.29 8.39
CA ILE A 610 18.12 -32.39 8.53
C ILE A 610 19.10 -32.90 9.59
N CYS A 611 20.35 -33.01 9.16
CA CYS A 611 21.50 -33.41 9.93
C CYS A 611 22.75 -32.72 9.37
N GLU A 612 23.90 -32.85 10.05
CA GLU A 612 25.13 -32.18 9.63
C GLU A 612 25.57 -32.54 8.19
N ASP A 613 25.40 -33.80 7.77
CA ASP A 613 25.85 -34.31 6.46
C ASP A 613 25.16 -33.63 5.27
N VAL A 614 23.94 -33.10 5.47
CA VAL A 614 23.18 -32.41 4.42
C VAL A 614 23.40 -30.91 4.40
N LEU A 615 23.98 -30.33 5.46
CA LEU A 615 24.25 -28.89 5.55
C LEU A 615 25.57 -28.54 4.85
N HIS A 616 25.61 -27.38 4.19
CA HIS A 616 26.84 -26.87 3.62
C HIS A 616 27.56 -26.00 4.65
N GLY A 617 28.51 -26.59 5.37
CA GLY A 617 29.39 -25.87 6.30
C GLY A 617 30.60 -25.24 5.60
N LEU A 618 30.72 -23.92 5.67
CA LEU A 618 31.86 -23.13 5.20
C LEU A 618 32.81 -22.84 6.37
N GLU A 619 34.11 -23.08 6.20
CA GLU A 619 35.11 -22.65 7.17
C GLU A 619 35.24 -21.12 7.16
N ILE A 620 35.30 -20.53 8.35
CA ILE A 620 35.29 -19.07 8.52
C ILE A 620 36.57 -18.56 9.16
N LYS A 621 36.85 -17.27 8.93
CA LYS A 621 37.93 -16.53 9.59
C LYS A 621 37.48 -15.12 9.98
N LYS A 622 38.22 -14.49 10.89
CA LYS A 622 38.04 -13.09 11.28
C LYS A 622 37.93 -12.18 10.04
N GLY A 623 36.88 -11.37 10.00
CA GLY A 623 36.58 -10.42 8.94
C GLY A 623 35.74 -10.97 7.78
N ASP A 624 35.39 -12.26 7.78
CA ASP A 624 34.40 -12.79 6.83
C ASP A 624 33.02 -12.16 7.08
N VAL A 625 32.26 -11.96 6.00
CA VAL A 625 30.94 -11.32 6.00
C VAL A 625 29.93 -12.22 5.29
N PHE A 626 28.74 -12.36 5.85
CA PHE A 626 27.67 -13.18 5.27
C PHE A 626 26.36 -12.39 5.25
N LEU A 627 25.60 -12.53 4.17
CA LEU A 627 24.19 -12.14 4.10
C LEU A 627 23.36 -13.41 4.23
N VAL A 628 22.30 -13.36 5.04
CA VAL A 628 21.37 -14.49 5.24
C VAL A 628 19.96 -14.00 4.90
N PRO A 629 19.54 -14.13 3.62
CA PRO A 629 18.19 -13.79 3.22
C PRO A 629 17.15 -14.75 3.82
N PRO A 630 15.87 -14.33 3.91
CA PRO A 630 14.77 -15.21 4.25
C PRO A 630 14.72 -16.47 3.37
N GLY A 631 14.28 -17.59 3.93
CA GLY A 631 14.26 -18.89 3.26
C GLY A 631 15.62 -19.61 3.21
N THR A 632 16.68 -19.06 3.79
CA THR A 632 17.97 -19.74 3.91
C THR A 632 17.97 -20.65 5.14
N LEU A 633 18.22 -21.95 4.97
CA LEU A 633 18.53 -22.84 6.09
C LEU A 633 19.94 -22.57 6.58
N HIS A 634 20.10 -22.24 7.86
CA HIS A 634 21.40 -21.84 8.38
C HIS A 634 21.60 -22.18 9.86
N ALA A 635 22.87 -22.22 10.29
CA ALA A 635 23.28 -22.33 11.68
C ALA A 635 24.67 -21.72 11.90
N ILE A 636 24.89 -21.15 13.08
CA ILE A 636 26.20 -20.69 13.53
C ILE A 636 26.90 -21.86 14.24
N GLY A 637 28.07 -22.27 13.75
CA GLY A 637 28.85 -23.37 14.33
C GLY A 637 29.63 -22.96 15.59
N ALA A 638 30.03 -23.96 16.38
CA ALA A 638 30.83 -23.80 17.58
C ALA A 638 32.16 -23.07 17.30
N GLY A 639 32.64 -22.30 18.29
CA GLY A 639 33.89 -21.55 18.21
C GLY A 639 33.77 -20.22 17.45
N THR A 640 32.55 -19.73 17.19
CA THR A 640 32.29 -18.51 16.41
C THR A 640 31.94 -17.34 17.32
N HIS A 641 32.59 -16.19 17.11
CA HIS A 641 32.19 -14.89 17.69
C HIS A 641 31.88 -13.90 16.56
N LEU A 642 30.64 -13.44 16.47
CA LEU A 642 30.20 -12.56 15.40
C LEU A 642 29.35 -11.40 15.88
N PHE A 643 29.33 -10.35 15.06
CA PHE A 643 28.34 -9.28 15.10
C PHE A 643 27.22 -9.64 14.12
N GLU A 644 25.98 -9.60 14.59
CA GLU A 644 24.77 -9.79 13.80
C GLU A 644 24.05 -8.45 13.66
N ILE A 645 23.66 -8.13 12.44
CA ILE A 645 22.66 -7.12 12.12
C ILE A 645 21.48 -7.81 11.46
N GLN A 646 20.27 -7.43 11.82
CA GLN A 646 19.06 -8.03 11.26
C GLN A 646 17.95 -7.00 11.20
N GLU A 647 16.91 -7.31 10.40
CA GLU A 647 15.60 -6.68 10.51
C GLU A 647 15.11 -6.70 11.97
N SER A 648 14.24 -5.77 12.33
CA SER A 648 13.62 -5.69 13.66
C SER A 648 12.56 -6.79 13.88
N SER A 649 12.98 -8.05 13.79
CA SER A 649 12.19 -9.27 13.90
C SER A 649 12.96 -10.35 14.67
N ASP A 650 12.34 -10.98 15.66
CA ASP A 650 12.88 -12.15 16.38
C ASP A 650 12.28 -13.48 15.88
N LEU A 651 11.52 -13.44 14.79
CA LEU A 651 10.82 -14.58 14.22
C LEU A 651 11.78 -15.66 13.70
N THR A 652 11.75 -16.84 14.34
CA THR A 652 12.70 -17.93 14.09
C THR A 652 12.02 -19.30 14.09
N TYR A 653 12.16 -20.05 12.99
CA TYR A 653 11.71 -21.44 12.94
C TYR A 653 12.87 -22.41 13.09
N ARG A 654 12.95 -23.06 14.26
CA ARG A 654 13.97 -24.05 14.57
C ARG A 654 13.64 -25.35 13.84
N VAL A 655 14.57 -25.83 13.04
CA VAL A 655 14.40 -27.05 12.24
C VAL A 655 15.09 -28.23 12.90
N TRP A 656 16.35 -28.04 13.33
CA TRP A 656 17.11 -29.08 14.02
C TRP A 656 18.04 -28.48 15.07
N ASP A 657 18.27 -29.21 16.16
CA ASP A 657 18.98 -28.67 17.33
C ASP A 657 20.12 -29.55 17.85
N TRP A 658 20.76 -30.32 16.97
CA TRP A 658 21.96 -31.12 17.29
C TRP A 658 21.72 -32.14 18.42
N GLY A 659 20.51 -32.69 18.49
CA GLY A 659 20.11 -33.67 19.51
C GLY A 659 19.66 -33.08 20.85
N ARG A 660 19.67 -31.75 21.01
CA ARG A 660 19.09 -31.09 22.20
C ARG A 660 17.56 -31.20 22.15
N GLN A 661 16.93 -31.55 23.28
CA GLN A 661 15.47 -31.74 23.40
C GLN A 661 14.71 -30.40 23.52
N ARG A 662 14.98 -29.45 22.61
CA ARG A 662 14.20 -28.20 22.50
C ARG A 662 13.15 -28.35 21.40
N GLU A 663 12.06 -27.62 21.56
CA GLU A 663 10.96 -27.58 20.60
C GLU A 663 11.44 -27.15 19.20
N THR A 664 11.05 -27.92 18.20
CA THR A 664 11.25 -27.63 16.78
C THR A 664 9.96 -27.11 16.17
N HIS A 665 10.08 -26.23 15.17
CA HIS A 665 8.96 -25.59 14.47
C HIS A 665 8.78 -26.17 13.06
N LEU A 666 8.92 -27.50 12.88
CA LEU A 666 8.92 -28.15 11.56
C LEU A 666 7.67 -27.82 10.73
N ASP A 667 6.48 -27.81 11.36
CA ASP A 667 5.22 -27.49 10.68
C ASP A 667 5.23 -26.09 10.05
N LYS A 668 5.79 -25.10 10.75
CA LYS A 668 5.93 -23.74 10.23
C LYS A 668 7.10 -23.61 9.25
N ALA A 669 8.22 -24.26 9.53
CA ALA A 669 9.40 -24.23 8.67
C ALA A 669 9.12 -24.79 7.27
N CYS A 670 8.30 -25.84 7.15
CA CYS A 670 7.89 -26.42 5.87
C CYS A 670 7.02 -25.47 5.02
N LEU A 671 6.40 -24.46 5.64
CA LEU A 671 5.58 -23.47 4.96
C LEU A 671 6.38 -22.23 4.51
N VAL A 672 7.66 -22.14 4.88
CA VAL A 672 8.57 -21.10 4.38
C VAL A 672 9.05 -21.45 2.98
N SER A 673 9.19 -20.45 2.13
CA SER A 673 9.74 -20.60 0.79
C SER A 673 11.26 -20.81 0.85
N ILE A 674 11.71 -22.05 1.15
CA ILE A 674 13.15 -22.38 1.26
C ILE A 674 13.82 -22.20 -0.11
N THR A 675 14.94 -21.49 -0.12
CA THR A 675 15.70 -21.20 -1.34
C THR A 675 16.92 -22.12 -1.47
N ASP A 676 17.13 -22.63 -2.68
CA ASP A 676 18.30 -23.45 -3.03
C ASP A 676 19.41 -22.51 -3.54
N GLN A 677 20.06 -21.81 -2.60
CA GLN A 677 21.13 -20.85 -2.89
C GLN A 677 22.50 -21.48 -2.66
N ASP A 678 23.45 -21.20 -3.56
CA ASP A 678 24.85 -21.59 -3.38
C ASP A 678 25.43 -20.89 -2.15
N ALA A 679 25.97 -21.67 -1.21
CA ALA A 679 26.47 -21.18 0.07
C ALA A 679 27.59 -20.14 -0.10
N GLU A 680 28.46 -20.31 -1.11
CA GLU A 680 29.55 -19.37 -1.39
C GLU A 680 29.03 -18.02 -1.88
N SER A 681 27.88 -17.97 -2.57
CA SER A 681 27.28 -16.72 -3.02
C SER A 681 26.75 -15.84 -1.87
N LEU A 682 26.50 -16.44 -0.71
CA LEU A 682 26.05 -15.75 0.50
C LEU A 682 27.22 -15.08 1.26
N LYS A 683 28.45 -15.52 1.01
CA LYS A 683 29.66 -14.87 1.53
C LYS A 683 29.94 -13.58 0.74
N GLN A 684 29.91 -12.45 1.42
CA GLN A 684 30.01 -11.13 0.81
C GLN A 684 31.46 -10.63 0.77
N THR A 685 31.80 -9.97 -0.34
CA THR A 685 33.08 -9.25 -0.47
C THR A 685 32.84 -7.75 -0.27
N PRO A 686 33.58 -7.10 0.64
CA PRO A 686 33.45 -5.66 0.87
C PRO A 686 33.66 -4.84 -0.41
N ARG A 687 32.84 -3.81 -0.60
CA ARG A 687 32.93 -2.87 -1.73
C ARG A 687 33.38 -1.50 -1.21
N GLU A 688 34.32 -0.87 -1.90
CA GLU A 688 34.76 0.48 -1.57
C GLU A 688 33.79 1.50 -2.20
N ILE A 689 33.04 2.22 -1.36
CA ILE A 689 32.05 3.23 -1.77
C ILE A 689 32.28 4.46 -0.88
N ASP A 690 32.47 5.63 -1.49
CA ASP A 690 32.70 6.91 -0.80
C ASP A 690 33.82 6.88 0.26
N GLY A 691 34.87 6.08 0.02
CA GLY A 691 36.00 5.93 0.94
C GLY A 691 35.73 5.04 2.16
N GLU A 692 34.61 4.30 2.17
CA GLU A 692 34.29 3.28 3.16
C GLU A 692 34.18 1.89 2.55
N ALA A 693 34.49 0.87 3.35
CA ALA A 693 34.26 -0.52 2.97
C ALA A 693 32.84 -0.92 3.37
N VAL A 694 31.90 -0.85 2.41
CA VAL A 694 30.52 -1.33 2.57
C VAL A 694 30.54 -2.85 2.54
N LEU A 695 30.08 -3.46 3.64
CA LEU A 695 30.10 -4.90 3.88
C LEU A 695 28.80 -5.56 3.41
N LEU A 696 27.66 -4.94 3.74
CA LEU A 696 26.31 -5.38 3.37
C LEU A 696 25.48 -4.14 2.99
N ASP A 697 24.65 -4.26 1.97
CA ASP A 697 23.73 -3.20 1.55
C ASP A 697 22.43 -3.84 1.06
N THR A 698 21.37 -3.70 1.86
CA THR A 698 20.06 -4.31 1.61
C THR A 698 18.97 -3.25 1.71
N VAL A 699 17.71 -3.61 1.42
CA VAL A 699 16.57 -2.71 1.68
C VAL A 699 16.41 -2.41 3.18
N TYR A 700 16.80 -3.35 4.04
CA TYR A 700 16.52 -3.28 5.48
C TYR A 700 17.64 -2.64 6.31
N PHE A 701 18.88 -2.81 5.87
CA PHE A 701 20.06 -2.25 6.54
C PHE A 701 21.28 -2.19 5.62
N THR A 702 22.18 -1.26 5.94
CA THR A 702 23.53 -1.13 5.39
C THR A 702 24.54 -1.28 6.54
N LEU A 703 25.60 -2.04 6.32
CA LEU A 703 26.71 -2.25 7.25
C LEU A 703 28.03 -1.88 6.56
N SER A 704 28.82 -0.99 7.15
CA SER A 704 30.16 -0.63 6.65
C SER A 704 31.22 -0.66 7.75
N LEU A 705 32.49 -0.77 7.37
CA LEU A 705 33.61 -0.36 8.22
C LEU A 705 33.79 1.15 8.06
N ALA A 706 33.54 1.89 9.12
CA ALA A 706 33.61 3.35 9.11
C ALA A 706 35.06 3.83 8.92
N SER A 707 35.24 4.83 8.05
CA SER A 707 36.52 5.50 7.88
C SER A 707 36.65 6.65 8.89
N SER A 708 37.87 6.90 9.36
CA SER A 708 38.14 8.11 10.15
C SER A 708 38.03 9.33 9.24
N GLY A 709 37.30 10.35 9.68
CA GLY A 709 36.98 11.51 8.85
C GLY A 709 35.60 12.08 9.14
N LEU A 710 35.17 13.00 8.27
CA LEU A 710 33.84 13.61 8.35
C LEU A 710 32.80 12.61 7.87
N GLN A 711 31.77 12.44 8.68
CA GLN A 711 30.67 11.53 8.44
C GLN A 711 29.39 12.36 8.35
N GLU A 712 28.52 12.05 7.40
CA GLU A 712 27.21 12.69 7.22
C GLU A 712 26.11 11.66 7.38
N THR A 713 25.09 11.97 8.18
CA THR A 713 23.95 11.07 8.41
C THR A 713 22.92 11.09 7.29
N LYS A 714 22.90 12.18 6.48
CA LYS A 714 22.02 12.35 5.33
C LYS A 714 20.55 11.99 5.64
N GLY A 715 20.04 12.50 6.77
CA GLY A 715 18.65 12.27 7.21
C GLY A 715 18.35 10.84 7.71
N SER A 716 19.38 10.04 7.97
CA SER A 716 19.28 8.72 8.60
C SER A 716 19.89 8.74 10.00
N PHE A 717 19.74 7.67 10.77
CA PHE A 717 20.56 7.46 11.97
C PHE A 717 21.81 6.65 11.62
N HIS A 718 22.87 6.81 12.40
CA HIS A 718 24.00 5.88 12.40
C HIS A 718 24.11 5.18 13.74
N THR A 719 24.40 3.88 13.74
CA THR A 719 24.92 3.19 14.92
C THR A 719 26.40 2.91 14.71
N LEU A 720 27.22 3.16 15.72
CA LEU A 720 28.65 2.92 15.70
C LEU A 720 28.98 1.90 16.78
N THR A 721 29.50 0.75 16.36
CA THR A 721 29.93 -0.33 17.25
C THR A 721 31.43 -0.52 17.12
N CYS A 722 32.18 -0.22 18.19
CA CYS A 722 33.63 -0.41 18.19
C CYS A 722 33.94 -1.89 18.46
N ILE A 723 34.50 -2.59 17.48
CA ILE A 723 34.83 -4.03 17.58
C ILE A 723 36.32 -4.28 17.82
N GLU A 724 37.16 -3.27 17.61
CA GLU A 724 38.59 -3.32 17.87
C GLU A 724 39.11 -1.92 18.15
N GLY A 725 39.95 -1.76 19.17
CA GLY A 725 40.55 -0.47 19.55
C GLY A 725 39.53 0.47 20.21
N GLU A 726 39.61 1.74 19.85
CA GLU A 726 38.78 2.82 20.38
C GLU A 726 38.36 3.77 19.26
N ALA A 727 37.26 4.49 19.49
CA ALA A 727 36.75 5.53 18.61
C ALA A 727 36.34 6.78 19.39
N GLU A 728 36.65 7.95 18.84
CA GLU A 728 36.22 9.26 19.32
C GLU A 728 35.26 9.87 18.29
N ILE A 729 34.12 10.34 18.78
CA ILE A 729 33.04 10.94 17.99
C ILE A 729 32.91 12.38 18.47
N GLU A 730 33.06 13.34 17.56
CA GLU A 730 32.94 14.77 17.84
C GLU A 730 31.85 15.37 16.95
N TYR A 731 30.88 16.06 17.55
CA TYR A 731 29.71 16.59 16.84
C TYR A 731 29.31 17.95 17.43
N ASN A 732 28.39 18.64 16.77
CA ASN A 732 27.85 19.90 17.26
C ASN A 732 26.93 19.65 18.48
N GLY A 733 27.54 19.54 19.66
CA GLY A 733 26.85 19.21 20.91
C GLY A 733 27.71 18.46 21.91
N GLY A 734 28.87 17.91 21.50
CA GLY A 734 29.78 17.27 22.44
C GLY A 734 30.79 16.33 21.80
N ARG A 735 31.39 15.51 22.67
CA ARG A 735 32.35 14.48 22.31
C ARG A 735 32.06 13.20 23.09
N GLU A 736 32.10 12.07 22.41
CA GLU A 736 31.90 10.75 23.01
C GLU A 736 33.05 9.81 22.61
N ARG A 737 33.35 8.85 23.48
CA ARG A 737 34.38 7.82 23.23
C ARG A 737 33.79 6.44 23.37
N LEU A 738 34.06 5.59 22.39
CA LEU A 738 33.71 4.17 22.40
C LEU A 738 34.96 3.32 22.57
N SER A 739 34.87 2.36 23.46
CA SER A 739 35.83 1.27 23.65
C SER A 739 35.33 0.01 22.94
N THR A 740 36.20 -0.97 22.76
CA THR A 740 35.81 -2.27 22.17
C THR A 740 34.62 -2.89 22.93
N GLY A 741 33.59 -3.27 22.18
CA GLY A 741 32.33 -3.81 22.68
C GLY A 741 31.23 -2.77 22.94
N GLU A 742 31.54 -1.47 22.90
CA GLU A 742 30.55 -0.41 23.11
C GLU A 742 29.88 0.03 21.79
N THR A 743 28.60 0.36 21.89
CA THR A 743 27.77 0.87 20.79
C THR A 743 27.17 2.24 21.15
N ALA A 744 27.17 3.17 20.20
CA ALA A 744 26.40 4.40 20.29
C ALA A 744 25.48 4.59 19.09
N LEU A 745 24.36 5.27 19.32
CA LEU A 745 23.42 5.76 18.33
C LEU A 745 23.67 7.25 18.09
N ILE A 746 23.83 7.60 16.81
CA ILE A 746 23.90 8.97 16.30
C ILE A 746 22.52 9.29 15.72
N PRO A 747 21.75 10.19 16.36
CA PRO A 747 20.48 10.67 15.83
C PRO A 747 20.59 11.31 14.44
N ALA A 748 19.53 11.20 13.64
CA ALA A 748 19.43 11.83 12.32
C ALA A 748 19.51 13.37 12.36
N SER A 749 19.09 13.98 13.47
CA SER A 749 19.22 15.43 13.68
C SER A 749 20.69 15.89 13.75
N ILE A 750 21.62 15.00 14.08
CA ILE A 750 23.06 15.25 13.97
C ILE A 750 23.44 15.03 12.51
N THR A 751 23.38 16.09 11.71
CA THR A 751 23.60 16.02 10.24
C THR A 751 25.01 15.58 9.86
N SER A 752 26.00 15.88 10.71
CA SER A 752 27.39 15.44 10.53
C SER A 752 28.15 15.32 11.84
N TYR A 753 29.19 14.49 11.85
CA TYR A 753 30.11 14.31 12.96
C TYR A 753 31.51 13.91 12.46
N MET A 754 32.53 14.16 13.28
CA MET A 754 33.89 13.70 13.05
C MET A 754 34.14 12.39 13.78
N LEU A 755 34.57 11.36 13.05
CA LEU A 755 35.00 10.08 13.61
C LEU A 755 36.53 9.98 13.58
N ARG A 756 37.13 9.61 14.70
CA ARG A 756 38.56 9.25 14.79
C ARG A 756 38.68 7.90 15.47
N SER A 757 39.26 6.91 14.79
CA SER A 757 39.47 5.58 15.37
C SER A 757 40.88 5.07 15.13
N ASN A 758 41.41 4.31 16.09
CA ASN A 758 42.67 3.58 15.96
C ASN A 758 42.47 2.07 15.72
N GLY A 759 41.22 1.63 15.50
CA GLY A 759 40.87 0.23 15.26
C GLY A 759 39.70 0.10 14.29
N LYS A 760 38.78 -0.84 14.54
CA LYS A 760 37.66 -1.14 13.64
C LYS A 760 36.34 -0.74 14.27
N VAL A 761 35.56 0.05 13.55
CA VAL A 761 34.22 0.49 13.91
C VAL A 761 33.25 0.04 12.84
N LEU A 762 32.26 -0.77 13.22
CA LEU A 762 31.13 -1.09 12.37
C LEU A 762 30.14 0.07 12.44
N LYS A 763 29.72 0.54 11.27
CA LYS A 763 28.66 1.53 11.12
C LYS A 763 27.44 0.87 10.49
N SER A 764 26.31 0.91 11.19
CA SER A 764 25.03 0.43 10.65
C SER A 764 24.06 1.59 10.48
N TYR A 765 23.42 1.65 9.33
CA TYR A 765 22.50 2.73 8.95
C TYR A 765 21.58 2.26 7.83
N LEU A 766 20.58 3.06 7.50
CA LEU A 766 19.72 2.85 6.35
C LEU A 766 19.83 4.02 5.39
N ARG A 767 19.85 3.76 4.09
CA ARG A 767 19.82 4.83 3.09
C ARG A 767 18.44 5.50 3.06
N THR A 768 18.42 6.79 2.80
CA THR A 768 17.23 7.64 2.63
C THR A 768 17.27 8.29 1.25
N PRO A 769 16.20 8.96 0.79
CA PRO A 769 16.25 9.70 -0.46
C PRO A 769 17.37 10.75 -0.54
N SER A 770 17.83 11.30 0.59
CA SER A 770 18.98 12.22 0.65
C SER A 770 20.32 11.59 0.27
N HIS A 771 20.39 10.25 0.19
CA HIS A 771 21.56 9.53 -0.32
C HIS A 771 21.57 9.40 -1.85
N ILE A 772 20.49 9.80 -2.54
CA ILE A 772 20.39 9.71 -3.99
C ILE A 772 21.12 10.90 -4.61
N ASP A 773 22.11 10.62 -5.44
CA ASP A 773 22.66 11.66 -6.31
C ASP A 773 21.64 11.96 -7.43
N PRO A 774 21.15 13.20 -7.55
CA PRO A 774 20.18 13.58 -8.58
C PRO A 774 20.67 13.33 -10.01
N VAL A 775 21.96 13.10 -10.24
CA VAL A 775 22.56 12.77 -11.54
C VAL A 775 22.03 11.47 -12.13
N ILE A 776 21.49 10.55 -11.31
CA ILE A 776 20.97 9.28 -11.83
C ILE A 776 19.70 9.47 -12.66
N PHE A 777 18.95 10.55 -12.42
CA PHE A 777 17.75 10.90 -13.17
C PHE A 777 18.15 11.59 -14.48
N GLN A 778 18.05 10.85 -15.58
CA GLN A 778 18.23 11.38 -16.93
C GLN A 778 16.90 11.97 -17.43
N THR A 779 16.83 12.38 -18.69
CA THR A 779 15.64 13.03 -19.24
C THR A 779 14.40 12.11 -19.25
N TYR A 780 14.56 10.80 -19.49
CA TYR A 780 13.45 9.86 -19.69
C TYR A 780 13.62 8.52 -18.96
N ASP A 781 14.76 8.32 -18.30
CA ASP A 781 15.10 7.08 -17.60
C ASP A 781 15.97 7.36 -16.37
N VAL A 782 16.14 6.33 -15.54
CA VAL A 782 17.18 6.32 -14.52
C VAL A 782 18.36 5.51 -15.05
N ARG A 783 19.58 6.02 -14.91
CA ARG A 783 20.78 5.30 -15.36
C ARG A 783 21.99 5.65 -14.51
N ALA A 784 22.63 4.63 -13.97
CA ALA A 784 23.82 4.82 -13.13
C ALA A 784 24.67 3.53 -13.03
N PRO A 785 25.95 3.65 -12.60
CA PRO A 785 26.70 2.50 -12.12
C PRO A 785 25.96 1.80 -10.97
N GLU A 786 26.14 0.49 -10.83
CA GLU A 786 25.45 -0.30 -9.78
C GLU A 786 25.75 0.23 -8.37
N THR A 787 26.93 0.82 -8.14
CA THR A 787 27.31 1.43 -6.85
C THR A 787 26.41 2.60 -6.44
N MET A 788 25.73 3.23 -7.41
CA MET A 788 24.74 4.30 -7.18
C MET A 788 23.29 3.78 -7.19
N LEU A 789 23.11 2.47 -7.39
CA LEU A 789 21.81 1.79 -7.34
C LEU A 789 21.80 0.72 -6.23
N PRO A 790 22.09 1.08 -4.96
CA PRO A 790 21.94 0.14 -3.86
C PRO A 790 20.46 -0.18 -3.62
N ASP A 791 20.19 -1.34 -3.01
CA ASP A 791 18.84 -1.92 -2.94
C ASP A 791 17.79 -0.96 -2.36
N ARG A 792 18.09 -0.28 -1.25
CA ARG A 792 17.16 0.67 -0.65
C ARG A 792 16.89 1.92 -1.51
N ILE A 793 17.84 2.32 -2.35
CA ILE A 793 17.61 3.38 -3.33
C ILE A 793 16.68 2.87 -4.44
N CYS A 794 16.88 1.65 -4.92
CA CYS A 794 15.94 1.01 -5.87
C CYS A 794 14.54 0.87 -5.29
N TYR A 795 14.40 0.57 -3.99
CA TYR A 795 13.12 0.62 -3.27
C TYR A 795 12.47 2.00 -3.36
N TYR A 796 13.19 3.10 -3.12
CA TYR A 796 12.62 4.45 -3.26
C TYR A 796 12.31 4.83 -4.71
N LEU A 797 13.10 4.38 -5.69
CA LEU A 797 12.80 4.58 -7.11
C LEU A 797 11.47 3.89 -7.48
N GLY A 798 11.25 2.67 -6.99
CA GLY A 798 10.00 1.94 -7.17
C GLY A 798 8.81 2.59 -6.46
N LYS A 799 9.00 3.01 -5.19
CA LYS A 799 7.97 3.70 -4.40
C LYS A 799 7.58 5.04 -5.01
N GLY A 800 8.55 5.77 -5.57
CA GLY A 800 8.33 7.02 -6.29
C GLY A 800 7.50 6.82 -7.55
N TYR A 801 7.84 5.82 -8.36
CA TYR A 801 7.05 5.46 -9.54
C TYR A 801 5.62 5.03 -9.19
N GLY A 802 5.44 4.17 -8.18
CA GLY A 802 4.11 3.73 -7.75
C GLY A 802 3.26 4.87 -7.17
N THR A 803 3.89 5.79 -6.42
CA THR A 803 3.24 7.03 -5.94
C THR A 803 2.79 7.92 -7.11
N TYR A 804 3.69 8.15 -8.07
CA TYR A 804 3.38 8.91 -9.28
C TYR A 804 2.19 8.30 -10.03
N LEU A 805 2.23 6.98 -10.28
CA LEU A 805 1.15 6.27 -10.98
C LEU A 805 -0.20 6.43 -10.28
N ARG A 806 -0.26 6.24 -8.96
CA ARG A 806 -1.51 6.40 -8.19
C ARG A 806 -2.06 7.83 -8.27
N ARG A 807 -1.20 8.85 -8.26
CA ARG A 807 -1.62 10.25 -8.38
C ARG A 807 -2.16 10.55 -9.77
N GLU A 808 -1.55 9.99 -10.81
CA GLU A 808 -1.97 10.21 -12.20
C GLU A 808 -3.25 9.43 -12.55
N ARG A 809 -3.45 8.24 -11.97
CA ARG A 809 -4.53 7.30 -12.35
C ARG A 809 -5.66 7.23 -11.32
N GLY A 810 -5.53 7.92 -10.19
CA GLY A 810 -6.50 7.97 -9.10
C GLY A 810 -6.08 7.13 -7.88
N GLU A 811 -5.95 7.76 -6.72
CA GLU A 811 -5.33 7.13 -5.54
C GLU A 811 -6.13 5.96 -4.96
N GLU A 812 -7.45 5.94 -5.13
CA GLU A 812 -8.34 4.90 -4.58
C GLU A 812 -8.47 3.65 -5.47
N SER A 813 -7.99 3.72 -6.72
CA SER A 813 -8.12 2.62 -7.68
C SER A 813 -7.03 1.57 -7.48
N GLU A 814 -7.37 0.32 -7.84
CA GLU A 814 -6.40 -0.77 -7.90
C GLU A 814 -5.57 -0.63 -9.19
N HIS A 815 -4.24 -0.56 -9.05
CA HIS A 815 -3.32 -0.38 -10.19
C HIS A 815 -2.35 -1.55 -10.29
N TRP A 816 -2.06 -1.99 -11.51
CA TRP A 816 -1.14 -3.10 -11.78
C TRP A 816 0.00 -2.67 -12.69
N VAL A 817 1.23 -3.09 -12.39
CA VAL A 817 2.40 -2.79 -13.24
C VAL A 817 3.26 -4.02 -13.52
N CYS A 818 3.86 -4.06 -14.71
CA CYS A 818 4.82 -5.09 -15.10
C CYS A 818 6.24 -4.70 -14.71
N VAL A 819 6.99 -5.58 -14.05
CA VAL A 819 8.41 -5.36 -13.74
C VAL A 819 9.25 -6.52 -14.27
N GLY A 820 10.15 -6.19 -15.18
CA GLY A 820 11.09 -7.13 -15.81
C GLY A 820 12.47 -6.51 -15.95
N GLY A 821 13.44 -7.26 -16.47
CA GLY A 821 14.77 -6.71 -16.68
C GLY A 821 15.71 -7.62 -17.48
N GLY A 822 16.77 -7.01 -17.99
CA GLY A 822 17.81 -7.72 -18.74
C GLY A 822 18.71 -8.59 -17.86
N ILE A 823 19.77 -9.12 -18.45
CA ILE A 823 20.62 -10.16 -17.85
C ILE A 823 21.82 -9.67 -17.03
N ARG A 824 21.88 -8.37 -16.75
CA ARG A 824 22.95 -7.78 -15.93
C ARG A 824 22.96 -8.44 -14.55
N LEU A 825 24.14 -8.64 -13.98
CA LEU A 825 24.30 -9.31 -12.69
C LEU A 825 23.55 -8.61 -11.54
N SER A 826 23.37 -7.30 -11.66
CA SER A 826 22.63 -6.47 -10.69
C SER A 826 21.12 -6.47 -10.89
N THR A 827 20.59 -6.98 -12.01
CA THR A 827 19.15 -6.91 -12.31
C THR A 827 18.31 -7.58 -11.24
N GLU A 828 18.68 -8.77 -10.77
CA GLU A 828 17.85 -9.53 -9.81
C GLU A 828 17.66 -8.79 -8.48
N ARG A 829 18.76 -8.26 -7.90
CA ARG A 829 18.68 -7.49 -6.65
C ARG A 829 17.89 -6.19 -6.82
N ILE A 830 18.09 -5.49 -7.94
CA ILE A 830 17.37 -4.24 -8.26
C ILE A 830 15.89 -4.55 -8.41
N ARG A 831 15.54 -5.61 -9.14
CA ARG A 831 14.15 -6.04 -9.39
C ARG A 831 13.42 -6.33 -8.10
N LYS A 832 14.02 -7.12 -7.20
CA LYS A 832 13.41 -7.43 -5.89
C LYS A 832 13.10 -6.15 -5.10
N ALA A 833 14.10 -5.29 -4.92
CA ALA A 833 13.93 -4.07 -4.15
C ALA A 833 12.94 -3.08 -4.79
N LEU A 834 12.96 -2.95 -6.13
CA LEU A 834 12.05 -2.11 -6.89
C LEU A 834 10.59 -2.56 -6.74
N ILE A 835 10.34 -3.88 -6.83
CA ILE A 835 9.01 -4.47 -6.61
C ILE A 835 8.50 -4.15 -5.21
N ASP A 836 9.33 -4.35 -4.18
CA ASP A 836 8.95 -4.06 -2.80
C ASP A 836 8.64 -2.56 -2.62
N GLY A 837 9.42 -1.69 -3.29
CA GLY A 837 9.16 -0.25 -3.37
C GLY A 837 7.80 0.09 -3.96
N ILE A 838 7.48 -0.46 -5.13
CA ILE A 838 6.18 -0.24 -5.80
C ILE A 838 5.03 -0.73 -4.92
N ARG A 839 5.14 -1.93 -4.35
CA ARG A 839 4.11 -2.50 -3.46
C ARG A 839 3.88 -1.67 -2.21
N SER A 840 4.94 -1.09 -1.64
CA SER A 840 4.84 -0.22 -0.46
C SER A 840 4.05 1.08 -0.72
N SER A 841 3.85 1.44 -1.99
CA SER A 841 2.99 2.55 -2.39
C SER A 841 1.52 2.13 -2.59
N GLY A 842 1.20 0.84 -2.52
CA GLY A 842 -0.14 0.28 -2.77
C GLY A 842 -0.41 -0.20 -4.19
N VAL A 843 0.60 -0.24 -5.07
CA VAL A 843 0.47 -0.71 -6.46
C VAL A 843 0.82 -2.20 -6.56
N ASN A 844 0.01 -2.96 -7.29
CA ASN A 844 0.21 -4.39 -7.52
C ASN A 844 1.24 -4.62 -8.64
N VAL A 845 1.97 -5.73 -8.57
CA VAL A 845 3.09 -5.99 -9.48
C VAL A 845 3.00 -7.38 -10.13
N TYR A 846 3.04 -7.41 -11.45
CA TYR A 846 3.43 -8.58 -12.23
C TYR A 846 4.95 -8.64 -12.35
N ASP A 847 5.55 -9.58 -11.64
CA ASP A 847 6.96 -9.88 -11.77
C ASP A 847 7.18 -10.82 -12.97
N ILE A 848 7.65 -10.26 -14.09
CA ILE A 848 7.79 -10.97 -15.36
C ILE A 848 9.19 -11.56 -15.58
N GLY A 849 10.09 -11.43 -14.60
CA GLY A 849 11.41 -12.04 -14.61
C GLY A 849 12.38 -11.41 -15.61
N ILE A 850 13.15 -12.25 -16.31
CA ILE A 850 14.14 -11.79 -17.28
C ILE A 850 13.47 -11.55 -18.62
N THR A 851 13.52 -10.30 -19.08
CA THR A 851 12.89 -9.81 -20.31
C THR A 851 13.74 -8.76 -21.01
N SER A 852 13.60 -8.69 -22.33
CA SER A 852 14.03 -7.56 -23.14
C SER A 852 13.07 -6.36 -22.95
N THR A 853 13.48 -5.18 -23.41
CA THR A 853 12.64 -3.97 -23.42
C THR A 853 11.33 -4.16 -24.21
N PRO A 854 11.32 -4.69 -25.45
CA PRO A 854 10.07 -4.92 -26.17
C PRO A 854 9.18 -5.99 -25.53
N GLU A 855 9.76 -7.00 -24.87
CA GLU A 855 8.99 -7.99 -24.11
C GLU A 855 8.26 -7.37 -22.91
N LEU A 856 8.87 -6.40 -22.21
CA LEU A 856 8.16 -5.63 -21.18
C LEU A 856 7.01 -4.81 -21.78
N TYR A 857 7.26 -4.11 -22.89
CA TYR A 857 6.23 -3.31 -23.54
C TYR A 857 5.05 -4.16 -24.00
N PHE A 858 5.32 -5.35 -24.53
CA PHE A 858 4.31 -6.35 -24.88
C PHE A 858 3.55 -6.88 -23.66
N ALA A 859 4.21 -7.07 -22.52
CA ALA A 859 3.57 -7.63 -21.32
C ALA A 859 2.44 -6.75 -20.77
N ILE A 860 2.51 -5.44 -20.97
CA ILE A 860 1.54 -4.49 -20.40
C ILE A 860 0.13 -4.65 -21.01
N PRO A 861 -0.07 -4.62 -22.34
CA PRO A 861 -1.39 -4.92 -22.92
C PRO A 861 -1.76 -6.40 -22.74
N PHE A 862 -0.79 -7.31 -22.69
CA PHE A 862 -1.05 -8.75 -22.50
C PHE A 862 -1.59 -9.09 -21.10
N LEU A 863 -1.11 -8.41 -20.05
CA LEU A 863 -1.54 -8.60 -18.66
C LEU A 863 -2.53 -7.53 -18.18
N HIS A 864 -2.98 -6.65 -19.07
CA HIS A 864 -3.87 -5.52 -18.76
C HIS A 864 -3.33 -4.60 -17.65
N ALA A 865 -2.01 -4.35 -17.64
CA ALA A 865 -1.36 -3.48 -16.66
C ALA A 865 -1.47 -1.98 -17.04
N ASP A 866 -1.34 -1.11 -16.03
CA ASP A 866 -1.34 0.35 -16.13
C ASP A 866 0.03 0.93 -16.49
N GLY A 867 1.08 0.11 -16.48
CA GLY A 867 2.44 0.55 -16.77
C GLY A 867 3.47 -0.53 -16.48
N GLY A 868 4.74 -0.12 -16.46
CA GLY A 868 5.82 -1.03 -16.10
C GLY A 868 7.20 -0.40 -16.05
N ILE A 869 8.18 -1.20 -15.61
CA ILE A 869 9.59 -0.81 -15.55
C ILE A 869 10.44 -1.95 -16.11
N ASN A 870 11.23 -1.66 -17.15
CA ASN A 870 12.30 -2.55 -17.59
C ASN A 870 13.62 -2.14 -16.95
N ILE A 871 14.28 -3.08 -16.27
CA ILE A 871 15.56 -2.85 -15.60
C ILE A 871 16.69 -3.13 -16.59
N THR A 872 17.29 -2.06 -17.09
CA THR A 872 18.37 -2.13 -18.08
C THR A 872 19.12 -0.80 -18.17
N ALA A 873 20.42 -0.88 -18.48
CA ALA A 873 21.20 0.26 -18.97
C ALA A 873 21.50 0.14 -20.47
N SER A 874 20.67 -0.56 -21.24
CA SER A 874 20.81 -0.81 -22.68
C SER A 874 22.26 -1.17 -23.02
N HIS A 875 22.91 -0.39 -23.88
CA HIS A 875 24.25 -0.64 -24.40
C HIS A 875 25.41 -0.13 -23.51
N ASN A 876 25.15 0.36 -22.29
CA ASN A 876 26.21 0.77 -21.35
C ASN A 876 27.06 -0.41 -20.86
N GLU A 877 28.21 -0.09 -20.26
CA GLU A 877 29.13 -1.06 -19.66
C GLU A 877 28.44 -1.97 -18.63
N ALA A 878 29.00 -3.16 -18.38
CA ALA A 878 28.42 -4.18 -17.49
C ALA A 878 28.13 -3.67 -16.08
N ILE A 879 28.93 -2.71 -15.60
CA ILE A 879 28.79 -2.11 -14.26
C ILE A 879 27.60 -1.14 -14.15
N TYR A 880 26.93 -0.77 -15.25
CA TYR A 880 25.76 0.10 -15.23
C TYR A 880 24.47 -0.71 -15.16
N ASN A 881 23.42 -0.10 -14.60
CA ASN A 881 22.04 -0.52 -14.78
C ASN A 881 21.12 0.72 -14.79
N GLY A 882 19.82 0.52 -14.96
CA GLY A 882 18.88 1.62 -15.11
C GLY A 882 17.43 1.17 -15.11
N LEU A 883 16.52 2.12 -15.19
CA LEU A 883 15.07 1.91 -15.19
C LEU A 883 14.46 2.62 -16.38
N LYS A 884 13.96 1.86 -17.36
CA LYS A 884 13.08 2.37 -18.41
C LYS A 884 11.64 2.26 -17.93
N GLN A 885 11.07 3.38 -17.52
CA GLN A 885 9.74 3.46 -16.93
C GLN A 885 8.72 3.80 -18.01
N VAL A 886 7.55 3.16 -17.97
CA VAL A 886 6.44 3.41 -18.89
C VAL A 886 5.10 3.48 -18.16
N ILE A 887 4.15 4.20 -18.75
CA ILE A 887 2.76 4.29 -18.30
C ILE A 887 1.82 4.01 -19.47
N ARG A 888 0.72 3.30 -19.22
CA ARG A 888 -0.39 3.16 -20.15
C ARG A 888 -1.30 4.37 -19.96
N SER A 889 -1.44 5.21 -20.99
CA SER A 889 -2.37 6.34 -20.97
C SER A 889 -3.83 5.86 -21.11
N ASP A 890 -4.79 6.73 -20.79
CA ASP A 890 -6.23 6.44 -20.92
C ASP A 890 -6.63 6.03 -22.34
N ASP A 891 -5.99 6.61 -23.36
CA ASP A 891 -6.19 6.23 -24.77
C ASP A 891 -5.39 4.97 -25.19
N GLU A 892 -4.99 4.14 -24.23
CA GLU A 892 -4.30 2.85 -24.38
C GLU A 892 -2.90 2.86 -25.00
N PHE A 893 -2.30 4.03 -25.22
CA PHE A 893 -0.88 4.13 -25.57
C PHE A 893 0.01 3.74 -24.40
N ILE A 894 1.13 3.13 -24.71
CA ILE A 894 2.14 2.81 -23.72
C ILE A 894 3.34 3.70 -23.96
N MET A 895 3.44 4.69 -23.10
CA MET A 895 4.33 5.84 -23.24
C MET A 895 5.47 5.72 -22.24
N SER A 896 6.68 6.05 -22.67
CA SER A 896 7.79 6.25 -21.76
C SER A 896 7.57 7.49 -20.91
N ILE A 897 8.09 7.47 -19.69
CA ILE A 897 8.12 8.65 -18.83
C ILE A 897 8.86 9.77 -19.57
N ASN A 898 8.19 10.90 -19.77
CA ASN A 898 8.78 12.07 -20.41
C ASN A 898 9.53 12.95 -19.40
N ALA A 899 10.09 14.07 -19.87
CA ALA A 899 10.91 14.94 -19.03
C ALA A 899 10.14 15.52 -17.83
N ASP A 900 8.91 15.98 -18.04
CA ASP A 900 8.09 16.59 -16.97
C ASP A 900 7.67 15.55 -15.94
N GLN A 901 7.28 14.36 -16.41
CA GLN A 901 6.93 13.23 -15.54
C GLN A 901 8.15 12.73 -14.75
N MET A 902 9.35 12.69 -15.36
CA MET A 902 10.58 12.33 -14.66
C MET A 902 10.96 13.36 -13.60
N LEU A 903 10.76 14.65 -13.87
CA LEU A 903 10.94 15.72 -12.88
C LEU A 903 9.97 15.57 -11.71
N GLU A 904 8.72 15.18 -11.97
CA GLU A 904 7.73 14.93 -10.91
C GLU A 904 8.08 13.69 -10.07
N ILE A 905 8.46 12.58 -10.71
CA ILE A 905 8.96 11.39 -10.00
C ILE A 905 10.19 11.74 -9.15
N LYS A 906 11.12 12.52 -9.70
CA LYS A 906 12.29 13.03 -8.97
C LYS A 906 11.89 13.91 -7.78
N ARG A 907 10.91 14.80 -7.95
CA ARG A 907 10.36 15.65 -6.86
C ARG A 907 9.77 14.79 -5.75
N ILE A 908 8.94 13.82 -6.09
CA ILE A 908 8.33 12.86 -5.16
C ILE A 908 9.41 12.16 -4.35
N ILE A 909 10.41 11.60 -5.03
CA ILE A 909 11.47 10.81 -4.40
C ILE A 909 12.36 11.68 -3.50
N LEU A 910 12.96 12.74 -4.05
CA LEU A 910 13.91 13.57 -3.30
C LEU A 910 13.20 14.38 -2.20
N GLY A 911 11.93 14.71 -2.39
CA GLY A 911 11.08 15.37 -1.40
C GLY A 911 10.49 14.43 -0.34
N SER A 912 10.69 13.11 -0.46
CA SER A 912 10.10 12.13 0.46
C SER A 912 8.56 12.22 0.56
N ASP A 913 7.91 12.54 -0.56
CA ASP A 913 6.47 12.80 -0.72
C ASP A 913 5.75 11.55 -1.25
N PHE A 914 5.86 10.45 -0.49
CA PHE A 914 5.34 9.14 -0.91
C PHE A 914 3.92 8.86 -0.42
N LEU A 915 3.16 8.13 -1.23
CA LEU A 915 1.98 7.41 -0.77
C LEU A 915 2.40 6.07 -0.13
N TYR A 916 1.55 5.56 0.78
CA TYR A 916 1.75 4.29 1.48
C TYR A 916 0.57 3.37 1.21
N GLY A 917 0.85 2.07 1.07
CA GLY A 917 -0.14 1.03 0.86
C GLY A 917 0.50 -0.36 0.84
N LYS A 918 -0.30 -1.39 0.55
CA LYS A 918 0.17 -2.77 0.42
C LYS A 918 -0.31 -3.36 -0.89
N GLY A 919 0.56 -3.36 -1.90
CA GLY A 919 0.31 -4.03 -3.18
C GLY A 919 0.64 -5.52 -3.16
N GLU A 920 -0.01 -6.26 -4.05
CA GLU A 920 0.22 -7.68 -4.30
C GLU A 920 1.38 -7.89 -5.27
N ARG A 921 1.95 -9.11 -5.24
CA ARG A 921 2.96 -9.56 -6.18
C ARG A 921 2.50 -10.86 -6.83
N VAL A 922 2.41 -10.86 -8.15
CA VAL A 922 2.17 -12.07 -8.95
C VAL A 922 3.41 -12.38 -9.75
N LYS A 923 4.08 -13.50 -9.41
CA LYS A 923 5.24 -13.98 -10.17
C LYS A 923 4.75 -14.72 -11.42
N VAL A 924 5.04 -14.15 -12.58
CA VAL A 924 4.76 -14.79 -13.87
C VAL A 924 5.83 -15.85 -14.14
N LYS A 925 5.41 -16.96 -14.76
CA LYS A 925 6.33 -18.06 -15.09
C LYS A 925 7.45 -17.55 -16.01
N ASP A 926 8.71 -17.81 -15.65
CA ASP A 926 9.86 -17.40 -16.48
C ASP A 926 9.73 -17.95 -17.90
N GLY A 927 10.06 -17.11 -18.88
CA GLY A 927 9.96 -17.41 -20.31
C GLY A 927 8.55 -17.33 -20.89
N LEU A 928 7.49 -17.13 -20.09
CA LEU A 928 6.12 -17.04 -20.61
C LEU A 928 5.94 -15.81 -21.50
N ILE A 929 6.33 -14.63 -21.01
CA ILE A 929 6.24 -13.37 -21.77
C ILE A 929 7.07 -13.43 -23.06
N PRO A 930 8.38 -13.80 -23.03
CA PRO A 930 9.16 -14.03 -24.25
C PRO A 930 8.51 -14.98 -25.25
N ARG A 931 7.87 -16.07 -24.79
CA ARG A 931 7.20 -17.02 -25.67
C ARG A 931 6.04 -16.37 -26.44
N TYR A 932 5.20 -15.60 -25.75
CA TYR A 932 4.06 -14.94 -26.38
C TYR A 932 4.48 -13.75 -27.26
N HIS A 933 5.51 -13.01 -26.85
CA HIS A 933 6.11 -11.98 -27.70
C HIS A 933 6.68 -12.57 -29.00
N ASN A 934 7.44 -13.67 -28.92
CA ASN A 934 7.92 -14.39 -30.10
C ASN A 934 6.76 -14.84 -31.01
N LEU A 935 5.68 -15.35 -30.43
CA LEU A 935 4.49 -15.75 -31.19
C LEU A 935 3.80 -14.57 -31.87
N LEU A 936 3.75 -13.40 -31.22
CA LEU A 936 3.29 -12.15 -31.83
C LEU A 936 4.14 -11.81 -33.06
N VAL A 937 5.47 -11.82 -32.92
CA VAL A 937 6.38 -11.48 -34.03
C VAL A 937 6.23 -12.45 -35.19
N GLU A 938 6.17 -13.75 -34.91
CA GLU A 938 5.96 -14.79 -35.92
C GLU A 938 4.61 -14.63 -36.63
N SER A 939 3.55 -14.35 -35.87
CA SER A 939 2.20 -14.21 -36.41
C SER A 939 2.05 -12.94 -37.24
N ASN A 940 2.64 -11.82 -36.79
CA ASN A 940 2.68 -10.57 -37.55
C ASN A 940 3.36 -10.78 -38.93
N CYS A 941 4.46 -11.53 -38.98
CA CYS A 941 5.13 -11.87 -40.24
C CYS A 941 4.22 -12.71 -41.17
N ARG A 942 3.64 -13.80 -40.64
CA ARG A 942 2.83 -14.73 -41.45
C ARG A 942 1.53 -14.13 -41.95
N LEU A 943 0.87 -13.33 -41.12
CA LEU A 943 -0.43 -12.73 -41.45
C LEU A 943 -0.30 -11.39 -42.17
N GLY A 944 0.86 -10.74 -42.07
CA GLY A 944 1.07 -9.40 -42.60
C GLY A 944 0.29 -8.33 -41.84
N ARG A 945 0.63 -7.07 -42.13
CA ARG A 945 0.19 -5.90 -41.36
C ARG A 945 -1.33 -5.75 -41.27
N GLU A 946 -2.04 -5.89 -42.39
CA GLU A 946 -3.48 -5.63 -42.45
C GLU A 946 -4.30 -6.61 -41.61
N ILE A 947 -4.03 -7.91 -41.78
CA ILE A 947 -4.71 -8.97 -41.03
C ILE A 947 -4.38 -8.84 -39.56
N TRP A 948 -3.11 -8.60 -39.24
CA TRP A 948 -2.67 -8.42 -37.87
C TRP A 948 -3.39 -7.26 -37.16
N ILE A 949 -3.45 -6.08 -37.79
CA ILE A 949 -4.17 -4.91 -37.26
C ILE A 949 -5.65 -5.21 -37.06
N HIS A 950 -6.28 -5.91 -38.01
CA HIS A 950 -7.68 -6.32 -37.87
C HIS A 950 -7.88 -7.22 -36.64
N LEU A 951 -7.04 -8.25 -36.49
CA LEU A 951 -7.15 -9.20 -35.37
C LEU A 951 -6.93 -8.53 -34.02
N LEU A 952 -5.96 -7.60 -33.90
CA LEU A 952 -5.74 -6.85 -32.66
C LEU A 952 -6.93 -5.96 -32.25
N ARG A 953 -7.80 -5.58 -33.18
CA ARG A 953 -9.00 -4.79 -32.88
C ARG A 953 -10.17 -5.66 -32.45
N GLU A 954 -10.27 -6.87 -32.98
CA GLU A 954 -11.43 -7.76 -32.79
C GLU A 954 -11.26 -8.77 -31.65
N TRP A 955 -10.04 -8.97 -31.15
CA TRP A 955 -9.72 -10.00 -30.17
C TRP A 955 -9.04 -9.43 -28.92
N ASP A 956 -9.28 -10.07 -27.77
CA ASP A 956 -8.35 -10.00 -26.65
C ASP A 956 -7.00 -10.59 -27.08
N LEU A 957 -5.91 -9.90 -26.75
CA LEU A 957 -4.57 -10.26 -27.21
C LEU A 957 -4.15 -11.67 -26.78
N LYS A 958 -4.51 -12.07 -25.55
CA LYS A 958 -4.15 -13.39 -25.06
C LYS A 958 -4.98 -14.48 -25.76
N GLU A 959 -6.28 -14.27 -25.92
CA GLU A 959 -7.15 -15.20 -26.65
C GLU A 959 -6.67 -15.39 -28.12
N LEU A 960 -6.30 -14.29 -28.78
CA LEU A 960 -5.76 -14.31 -30.14
C LEU A 960 -4.48 -15.15 -30.21
N LEU A 961 -3.51 -14.88 -29.34
CA LEU A 961 -2.24 -15.59 -29.35
C LEU A 961 -2.39 -17.06 -28.95
N ASP A 962 -3.26 -17.39 -27.99
CA ASP A 962 -3.57 -18.79 -27.66
C ASP A 962 -4.16 -19.52 -28.87
N THR A 963 -5.06 -18.86 -29.62
CA THR A 963 -5.64 -19.42 -30.85
C THR A 963 -4.58 -19.61 -31.94
N LEU A 964 -3.70 -18.61 -32.13
CA LEU A 964 -2.62 -18.66 -33.13
C LEU A 964 -1.59 -19.74 -32.82
N ALA A 965 -1.31 -20.00 -31.54
CA ALA A 965 -0.39 -21.07 -31.12
C ALA A 965 -0.83 -22.46 -31.61
N GLU A 966 -2.12 -22.64 -31.88
CA GLU A 966 -2.71 -23.90 -32.35
C GLU A 966 -2.92 -23.95 -33.88
N ILE A 967 -2.51 -22.90 -34.60
CA ILE A 967 -2.66 -22.83 -36.06
C ILE A 967 -1.40 -23.34 -36.75
N GLU A 968 -1.56 -24.39 -37.55
CA GLU A 968 -0.52 -24.84 -38.47
C GLU A 968 -0.70 -24.19 -39.85
N PHE A 969 0.25 -23.32 -40.20
CA PHE A 969 0.32 -22.71 -41.53
C PHE A 969 0.80 -23.72 -42.58
N PRO A 970 0.30 -23.66 -43.82
CA PRO A 970 0.67 -24.61 -44.86
C PRO A 970 2.11 -24.41 -45.34
N GLY A 971 2.80 -25.47 -45.76
CA GLY A 971 4.19 -25.37 -46.27
C GLY A 971 4.34 -24.57 -47.58
N LYS A 972 3.23 -24.37 -48.31
CA LYS A 972 3.13 -23.54 -49.52
C LYS A 972 1.72 -22.95 -49.58
N ALA A 973 1.52 -21.95 -50.43
CA ALA A 973 0.20 -21.37 -50.70
C ALA A 973 -0.88 -22.45 -50.93
N ASP A 974 -1.88 -22.49 -50.05
CA ASP A 974 -3.00 -23.44 -50.08
C ASP A 974 -4.30 -22.72 -49.74
N GLY A 975 -5.14 -22.53 -50.75
CA GLY A 975 -6.40 -21.80 -50.60
C GLY A 975 -7.38 -22.47 -49.65
N LYS A 976 -7.41 -23.81 -49.55
CA LYS A 976 -8.32 -24.51 -48.64
C LYS A 976 -7.88 -24.31 -47.20
N ARG A 977 -6.58 -24.51 -46.93
CA ARG A 977 -6.02 -24.29 -45.60
C ARG A 977 -6.17 -22.83 -45.16
N TRP A 978 -6.05 -21.90 -46.10
CA TRP A 978 -6.30 -20.48 -45.84
C TRP A 978 -7.75 -20.19 -45.43
N GLN A 979 -8.76 -20.79 -46.08
CA GLN A 979 -10.15 -20.62 -45.65
C GLN A 979 -10.36 -21.13 -44.21
N GLU A 980 -9.78 -22.28 -43.85
CA GLU A 980 -9.84 -22.80 -42.48
C GLU A 980 -9.22 -21.83 -41.46
N ILE A 981 -8.10 -21.19 -41.81
CA ILE A 981 -7.45 -20.17 -40.96
C ILE A 981 -8.34 -18.93 -40.83
N LYS A 982 -8.94 -18.45 -41.93
CA LYS A 982 -9.86 -17.30 -41.90
C LYS A 982 -11.05 -17.55 -41.01
N GLU A 983 -11.71 -18.70 -41.15
CA GLU A 983 -12.85 -19.07 -40.31
C GLU A 983 -12.46 -19.11 -38.83
N ARG A 984 -11.31 -19.71 -38.50
CA ARG A 984 -10.83 -19.83 -37.12
C ARG A 984 -10.47 -18.49 -36.49
N LEU A 985 -9.85 -17.60 -37.26
CA LEU A 985 -9.41 -16.27 -36.80
C LEU A 985 -10.46 -15.17 -37.02
N ARG A 986 -11.62 -15.51 -37.59
CA ARG A 986 -12.69 -14.56 -37.95
C ARG A 986 -12.23 -13.46 -38.92
N ILE A 987 -11.35 -13.81 -39.85
CA ILE A 987 -10.83 -12.88 -40.86
C ILE A 987 -11.91 -12.67 -41.96
N PRO A 988 -12.22 -11.42 -42.36
CA PRO A 988 -13.18 -11.12 -43.41
C PRO A 988 -12.84 -11.77 -44.75
N ASP A 989 -13.87 -12.14 -45.50
CA ASP A 989 -13.71 -12.91 -46.74
C ASP A 989 -13.02 -12.12 -47.86
N GLU A 990 -13.17 -10.80 -47.85
CA GLU A 990 -12.55 -9.86 -48.76
C GLU A 990 -11.03 -9.73 -48.60
N ILE A 991 -10.45 -10.19 -47.49
CA ILE A 991 -9.01 -10.11 -47.27
C ILE A 991 -8.32 -11.31 -47.93
N GLU A 992 -7.48 -11.02 -48.93
CA GLU A 992 -6.72 -12.03 -49.66
C GLU A 992 -5.61 -12.67 -48.82
N MET A 993 -5.22 -13.90 -49.18
CA MET A 993 -4.10 -14.60 -48.52
C MET A 993 -2.78 -13.86 -48.78
N PRO A 994 -2.05 -13.42 -47.75
CA PRO A 994 -0.74 -12.82 -47.94
C PRO A 994 0.26 -13.87 -48.40
N GLU A 995 1.27 -13.46 -49.20
CA GLU A 995 2.34 -14.36 -49.65
C GLU A 995 3.12 -14.99 -48.48
N THR A 996 3.08 -14.36 -47.31
CA THR A 996 3.74 -14.81 -46.08
C THR A 996 2.91 -15.78 -45.24
N ALA A 997 1.64 -16.08 -45.59
CA ALA A 997 0.79 -17.03 -44.87
C ALA A 997 1.16 -18.50 -45.16
N VAL A 998 2.42 -18.83 -44.90
CA VAL A 998 3.01 -20.16 -45.04
C VAL A 998 3.85 -20.49 -43.80
N ALA A 999 4.22 -21.75 -43.62
CA ALA A 999 5.01 -22.19 -42.47
C ALA A 999 6.38 -21.48 -42.39
N ALA A 1000 7.06 -21.34 -43.53
CA ALA A 1000 8.42 -20.84 -43.66
C ALA A 1000 8.51 -19.62 -44.62
N PRO A 1001 7.94 -18.45 -44.26
CA PRO A 1001 7.88 -17.28 -45.16
C PRO A 1001 9.24 -16.66 -45.48
N LEU A 1002 10.25 -16.91 -44.64
CA LEU A 1002 11.62 -16.44 -44.78
C LEU A 1002 12.56 -17.52 -45.33
N ASP A 1003 12.02 -18.62 -45.88
CA ASP A 1003 12.82 -19.61 -46.58
C ASP A 1003 13.63 -18.96 -47.73
N GLY A 1004 14.83 -19.48 -47.95
CA GLY A 1004 15.82 -18.90 -48.84
C GLY A 1004 16.74 -17.86 -48.20
N LEU A 1005 16.60 -17.59 -46.90
CA LEU A 1005 17.50 -16.72 -46.13
C LEU A 1005 18.40 -17.52 -45.17
N LYS A 1006 19.64 -17.04 -45.01
CA LYS A 1006 20.59 -17.50 -43.99
C LYS A 1006 21.08 -16.30 -43.21
N VAL A 1007 20.78 -16.26 -41.91
CA VAL A 1007 21.03 -15.10 -41.06
C VAL A 1007 22.20 -15.34 -40.13
N VAL A 1008 23.09 -14.36 -40.02
CA VAL A 1008 24.15 -14.30 -39.01
C VAL A 1008 23.71 -13.33 -37.93
N ILE A 1009 23.50 -13.81 -36.71
CA ILE A 1009 22.93 -12.99 -35.63
C ILE A 1009 23.95 -12.84 -34.52
N ASP A 1010 24.29 -11.61 -34.17
CA ASP A 1010 25.06 -11.32 -32.96
C ASP A 1010 24.12 -10.93 -31.81
N PHE A 1011 24.03 -11.83 -30.83
CA PHE A 1011 23.23 -11.61 -29.63
C PHE A 1011 23.99 -10.80 -28.57
N GLY A 1012 25.30 -10.56 -28.75
CA GLY A 1012 26.11 -9.73 -27.85
C GLY A 1012 26.13 -10.20 -26.39
N ASN A 1013 25.84 -11.48 -26.14
CA ASN A 1013 25.54 -12.04 -24.82
C ASN A 1013 24.35 -11.37 -24.11
N GLY A 1014 23.52 -10.54 -24.77
CA GLY A 1014 22.44 -9.73 -24.20
C GLY A 1014 21.11 -10.47 -24.03
N SER A 1015 19.99 -9.75 -23.99
CA SER A 1015 18.63 -10.22 -23.64
C SER A 1015 17.83 -10.91 -24.75
N THR A 1016 18.33 -10.90 -25.98
CA THR A 1016 17.61 -11.36 -27.17
C THR A 1016 17.85 -12.83 -27.53
N TRP A 1017 18.62 -13.61 -26.77
CA TRP A 1017 18.92 -15.02 -27.13
C TRP A 1017 17.68 -15.90 -27.33
N ARG A 1018 16.57 -15.59 -26.63
CA ARG A 1018 15.28 -16.30 -26.72
C ARG A 1018 14.59 -16.07 -28.08
N THR A 1019 15.00 -15.06 -28.85
CA THR A 1019 14.38 -14.74 -30.15
C THR A 1019 14.97 -15.55 -31.30
N LYS A 1020 16.06 -16.31 -31.08
CA LYS A 1020 16.62 -17.25 -32.07
C LYS A 1020 15.56 -18.19 -32.67
N SER A 1021 14.60 -18.64 -31.85
CA SER A 1021 13.50 -19.51 -32.31
C SER A 1021 12.60 -18.83 -33.33
N VAL A 1022 12.37 -17.51 -33.25
CA VAL A 1022 11.53 -16.77 -34.19
C VAL A 1022 12.05 -16.94 -35.62
N TYR A 1023 13.35 -16.72 -35.81
CA TYR A 1023 13.97 -16.80 -37.13
C TYR A 1023 13.96 -18.24 -37.67
N LEU A 1024 14.21 -19.25 -36.83
CA LEU A 1024 14.13 -20.66 -37.20
C LEU A 1024 12.69 -21.06 -37.58
N ASN A 1025 11.71 -20.67 -36.77
CA ASN A 1025 10.30 -20.98 -36.98
C ASN A 1025 9.73 -20.34 -38.25
N LEU A 1026 10.27 -19.18 -38.66
CA LEU A 1026 9.92 -18.51 -39.90
C LEU A 1026 10.69 -19.03 -41.13
N GLY A 1027 11.58 -20.01 -40.97
CA GLY A 1027 12.25 -20.72 -42.07
C GLY A 1027 13.69 -20.28 -42.37
N CYS A 1028 14.27 -19.38 -41.59
CA CYS A 1028 15.68 -19.00 -41.77
C CYS A 1028 16.62 -20.13 -41.32
N GLU A 1029 17.79 -20.21 -41.97
CA GLU A 1029 18.95 -20.87 -41.37
C GLU A 1029 19.72 -19.87 -40.51
N VAL A 1030 20.04 -20.21 -39.26
CA VAL A 1030 20.61 -19.26 -38.30
C VAL A 1030 22.04 -19.66 -37.90
N VAL A 1031 22.96 -18.72 -38.01
CA VAL A 1031 24.32 -18.79 -37.46
C VAL A 1031 24.42 -17.75 -36.34
N GLY A 1032 24.44 -18.18 -35.08
CA GLY A 1032 24.50 -17.25 -33.95
C GLY A 1032 25.93 -16.99 -33.45
N LEU A 1033 26.16 -15.75 -33.06
CA LEU A 1033 27.32 -15.25 -32.33
C LEU A 1033 26.90 -14.84 -30.93
N ASN A 1034 27.76 -15.13 -29.95
CA ASN A 1034 27.59 -14.66 -28.57
C ASN A 1034 26.21 -15.01 -27.96
N GLU A 1035 25.69 -16.20 -28.28
CA GLU A 1035 24.30 -16.61 -27.98
C GLU A 1035 24.02 -16.84 -26.49
N THR A 1036 25.04 -17.22 -25.71
CA THR A 1036 24.84 -17.54 -24.28
C THR A 1036 24.68 -16.23 -23.49
N PRO A 1037 23.56 -16.03 -22.78
CA PRO A 1037 23.37 -14.82 -21.99
C PRO A 1037 24.39 -14.73 -20.87
N ASP A 1038 25.07 -13.59 -20.77
CA ASP A 1038 26.06 -13.32 -19.72
C ASP A 1038 26.18 -11.81 -19.48
N GLY A 1039 25.71 -11.35 -18.31
CA GLY A 1039 25.67 -9.93 -17.95
C GLY A 1039 27.04 -9.27 -17.75
N ARG A 1040 28.13 -10.05 -17.86
CA ARG A 1040 29.51 -9.55 -17.90
C ARG A 1040 29.93 -9.11 -19.30
N PHE A 1041 29.17 -9.49 -20.32
CA PHE A 1041 29.44 -9.24 -21.75
C PHE A 1041 30.87 -9.63 -22.17
N PRO A 1042 31.26 -10.92 -22.05
CA PRO A 1042 32.64 -11.37 -22.24
C PRO A 1042 33.16 -11.22 -23.68
N ALA A 1043 32.29 -11.15 -24.69
CA ALA A 1043 32.70 -11.00 -26.08
C ALA A 1043 33.05 -9.54 -26.44
N HIS A 1044 32.06 -8.65 -26.31
CA HIS A 1044 32.18 -7.21 -26.51
C HIS A 1044 30.99 -6.51 -25.84
N HIS A 1045 31.02 -5.18 -25.73
CA HIS A 1045 29.84 -4.44 -25.30
C HIS A 1045 28.70 -4.63 -26.32
N PRO A 1046 27.46 -4.85 -25.87
CA PRO A 1046 26.30 -5.07 -26.74
C PRO A 1046 25.80 -3.74 -27.33
N ASP A 1047 26.62 -3.12 -28.19
CA ASP A 1047 26.30 -1.91 -28.94
C ASP A 1047 26.60 -2.15 -30.43
N PRO A 1048 25.62 -2.57 -31.23
CA PRO A 1048 25.82 -2.89 -32.64
C PRO A 1048 26.11 -1.65 -33.51
N ILE A 1049 25.87 -0.44 -32.99
CA ILE A 1049 26.08 0.83 -33.71
C ILE A 1049 27.56 1.20 -33.80
N LYS A 1050 28.43 0.67 -32.93
CA LYS A 1050 29.87 0.99 -32.94
C LYS A 1050 30.67 -0.07 -33.69
N ALA A 1051 31.44 0.38 -34.68
CA ALA A 1051 32.23 -0.49 -35.57
C ALA A 1051 33.11 -1.50 -34.83
N LYS A 1052 33.73 -1.09 -33.72
CA LYS A 1052 34.60 -1.95 -32.92
C LYS A 1052 33.89 -3.17 -32.31
N TYR A 1053 32.59 -3.07 -32.01
CA TYR A 1053 31.84 -4.13 -31.34
C TYR A 1053 31.14 -5.05 -32.34
N ARG A 1054 30.68 -4.52 -33.48
CA ARG A 1054 30.06 -5.32 -34.55
C ARG A 1054 31.04 -6.01 -35.52
N ARG A 1055 32.36 -5.89 -35.30
CA ARG A 1055 33.36 -6.39 -36.25
C ARG A 1055 33.26 -7.91 -36.48
N GLN A 1056 32.99 -8.68 -35.43
CA GLN A 1056 32.84 -10.14 -35.54
C GLN A 1056 31.64 -10.51 -36.42
N LEU A 1057 30.53 -9.79 -36.26
CA LEU A 1057 29.35 -9.91 -37.11
C LEU A 1057 29.67 -9.61 -38.57
N GLU A 1058 30.36 -8.50 -38.86
CA GLU A 1058 30.74 -8.12 -40.23
C GLU A 1058 31.60 -9.19 -40.91
N GLU A 1059 32.67 -9.63 -40.26
CA GLU A 1059 33.61 -10.62 -40.79
C GLU A 1059 32.94 -11.99 -41.00
N LEU A 1060 32.10 -12.43 -40.05
CA LEU A 1060 31.39 -13.71 -40.18
C LEU A 1060 30.31 -13.66 -41.27
N THR A 1061 29.60 -12.55 -41.42
CA THR A 1061 28.57 -12.39 -42.45
C THR A 1061 29.17 -12.56 -43.85
N VAL A 1062 30.31 -11.89 -44.11
CA VAL A 1062 31.04 -12.04 -45.38
C VAL A 1062 31.52 -13.48 -45.57
N LYS A 1063 32.14 -14.08 -44.55
CA LYS A 1063 32.65 -15.45 -44.63
C LYS A 1063 31.55 -16.48 -44.91
N VAL A 1064 30.38 -16.33 -44.28
CA VAL A 1064 29.23 -17.20 -44.54
C VAL A 1064 28.73 -17.00 -45.97
N ALA A 1065 28.65 -15.75 -46.43
CA ALA A 1065 28.26 -15.40 -47.80
C ALA A 1065 29.19 -15.97 -48.88
N GLU A 1066 30.50 -16.04 -48.64
CA GLU A 1066 31.47 -16.65 -49.58
C GLU A 1066 31.21 -18.16 -49.81
N SER A 1067 30.66 -18.84 -48.81
CA SER A 1067 30.41 -20.29 -48.84
C SER A 1067 28.97 -20.66 -49.25
N GLU A 1068 28.03 -19.74 -49.12
CA GLU A 1068 26.61 -19.93 -49.40
C GLU A 1068 26.30 -19.61 -50.87
N LYS A 1069 25.57 -20.50 -51.56
CA LYS A 1069 25.28 -20.36 -53.00
C LYS A 1069 23.80 -20.28 -53.33
N GLU A 1070 22.95 -20.75 -52.43
CA GLU A 1070 21.51 -20.87 -52.68
C GLU A 1070 20.76 -19.75 -51.96
N LYS A 1071 21.10 -19.54 -50.69
CA LYS A 1071 20.40 -18.60 -49.80
C LYS A 1071 21.01 -17.19 -49.84
N GLU A 1072 20.19 -16.18 -49.60
CA GLU A 1072 20.66 -14.82 -49.34
C GLU A 1072 21.21 -14.74 -47.90
N VAL A 1073 22.44 -14.25 -47.75
CA VAL A 1073 23.08 -14.10 -46.43
C VAL A 1073 22.89 -12.68 -45.90
N VAL A 1074 22.35 -12.56 -44.69
CA VAL A 1074 22.11 -11.28 -44.01
C VAL A 1074 22.64 -11.35 -42.59
N GLY A 1075 23.50 -10.40 -42.20
CA GLY A 1075 23.96 -10.25 -40.83
C GLY A 1075 23.11 -9.22 -40.08
N PHE A 1076 22.88 -9.40 -38.78
CA PHE A 1076 22.41 -8.33 -37.91
C PHE A 1076 22.78 -8.55 -36.45
N GLY A 1077 22.79 -7.47 -35.67
CA GLY A 1077 23.08 -7.51 -34.24
C GLY A 1077 22.07 -6.71 -33.43
N HIS A 1078 21.78 -7.19 -32.22
CA HIS A 1078 20.96 -6.50 -31.23
C HIS A 1078 21.83 -5.78 -30.20
N ASP A 1079 21.28 -4.77 -29.55
CA ASP A 1079 21.83 -4.28 -28.29
C ASP A 1079 21.36 -5.14 -27.10
N GLU A 1080 21.77 -4.77 -25.89
CA GLU A 1080 21.56 -5.60 -24.69
C GLU A 1080 20.10 -5.92 -24.44
N ASP A 1081 19.23 -4.93 -24.58
CA ASP A 1081 17.82 -5.02 -24.21
C ASP A 1081 16.89 -5.13 -25.41
N GLY A 1082 17.43 -5.29 -26.61
CA GLY A 1082 16.72 -5.79 -27.78
C GLY A 1082 15.74 -4.82 -28.45
N ASP A 1083 15.76 -3.54 -28.07
CA ASP A 1083 14.95 -2.51 -28.73
C ASP A 1083 15.61 -2.00 -30.03
N ARG A 1084 16.90 -2.32 -30.25
CA ARG A 1084 17.65 -1.97 -31.46
C ARG A 1084 18.03 -3.16 -32.32
N VAL A 1085 18.18 -2.89 -33.61
CA VAL A 1085 18.80 -3.81 -34.57
C VAL A 1085 19.57 -3.04 -35.66
N ILE A 1086 20.77 -3.53 -36.01
CA ILE A 1086 21.59 -3.01 -37.10
C ILE A 1086 21.97 -4.14 -38.06
N PHE A 1087 21.88 -3.90 -39.37
CA PHE A 1087 22.08 -4.92 -40.40
C PHE A 1087 23.43 -4.79 -41.10
N VAL A 1088 23.91 -5.94 -41.58
CA VAL A 1088 25.13 -6.10 -42.37
C VAL A 1088 24.77 -6.91 -43.63
N ARG A 1089 25.16 -6.39 -44.79
CA ARG A 1089 25.02 -7.06 -46.07
C ARG A 1089 26.04 -8.19 -46.23
N SER A 1090 25.82 -9.04 -47.23
CA SER A 1090 26.74 -10.12 -47.61
C SER A 1090 28.14 -9.65 -48.02
N ASP A 1091 28.32 -8.38 -48.39
CA ASP A 1091 29.61 -7.74 -48.68
C ASP A 1091 30.22 -7.01 -47.48
N GLY A 1092 29.65 -7.16 -46.28
CA GLY A 1092 30.13 -6.55 -45.03
C GLY A 1092 29.71 -5.09 -44.85
N ARG A 1093 28.97 -4.50 -45.79
CA ARG A 1093 28.49 -3.12 -45.67
C ARG A 1093 27.33 -3.04 -44.66
N VAL A 1094 27.43 -2.09 -43.72
CA VAL A 1094 26.38 -1.81 -42.74
C VAL A 1094 25.21 -1.06 -43.39
N VAL A 1095 23.99 -1.43 -43.01
CA VAL A 1095 22.74 -0.76 -43.39
C VAL A 1095 22.08 -0.20 -42.13
N GLU A 1096 22.14 1.12 -41.99
CA GLU A 1096 21.69 1.87 -40.82
C GLU A 1096 20.17 2.15 -40.87
N GLY A 1097 19.62 2.67 -39.76
CA GLY A 1097 18.17 2.86 -39.59
C GLY A 1097 17.49 3.76 -40.63
N ASP A 1098 18.20 4.75 -41.17
CA ASP A 1098 17.70 5.62 -42.24
C ASP A 1098 17.47 4.87 -43.55
N ARG A 1099 18.29 3.85 -43.81
CA ARG A 1099 18.23 3.02 -45.02
C ARG A 1099 17.27 1.85 -44.86
N THR A 1100 17.24 1.21 -43.69
CA THR A 1100 16.22 0.18 -43.42
C THR A 1100 14.81 0.76 -43.46
N LEU A 1101 14.61 2.00 -43.00
CA LEU A 1101 13.34 2.71 -43.15
C LEU A 1101 12.99 2.91 -44.62
N ALA A 1102 13.92 3.42 -45.45
CA ALA A 1102 13.68 3.65 -46.88
C ALA A 1102 13.31 2.36 -47.63
N ILE A 1103 14.02 1.26 -47.36
CA ILE A 1103 13.77 -0.06 -47.98
C ILE A 1103 12.37 -0.59 -47.62
N GLN A 1104 12.00 -0.54 -46.33
CA GLN A 1104 10.67 -0.98 -45.89
C GLN A 1104 9.56 -0.04 -46.38
N ALA A 1105 9.82 1.26 -46.40
CA ALA A 1105 8.84 2.26 -46.82
C ALA A 1105 8.40 2.03 -48.27
N LYS A 1106 9.32 1.70 -49.17
CA LYS A 1106 8.96 1.39 -50.56
C LYS A 1106 7.98 0.21 -50.65
N ASP A 1107 8.24 -0.88 -49.93
CA ASP A 1107 7.37 -2.06 -49.93
C ASP A 1107 5.97 -1.72 -49.36
N ILE A 1108 5.92 -1.00 -48.25
CA ILE A 1108 4.67 -0.56 -47.61
C ILE A 1108 3.89 0.41 -48.53
N ILE A 1109 4.56 1.33 -49.21
CA ILE A 1109 3.93 2.26 -50.16
C ILE A 1109 3.29 1.50 -51.33
N GLU A 1110 3.95 0.47 -51.86
CA GLU A 1110 3.39 -0.35 -52.94
C GLU A 1110 2.11 -1.06 -52.50
N GLU A 1111 2.03 -1.53 -51.25
CA GLU A 1111 0.82 -2.14 -50.70
C GLU A 1111 -0.30 -1.13 -50.45
N TYR A 1112 0.01 0.03 -49.87
CA TYR A 1112 -0.96 1.10 -49.62
C TYR A 1112 -1.51 1.70 -50.92
N ARG A 1113 -0.69 1.80 -51.97
CA ARG A 1113 -1.10 2.30 -53.29
C ARG A 1113 -2.22 1.44 -53.89
N LYS A 1114 -2.20 0.12 -53.70
CA LYS A 1114 -3.28 -0.78 -54.15
C LYS A 1114 -4.63 -0.46 -53.51
N LYS A 1115 -4.62 0.21 -52.35
CA LYS A 1115 -5.79 0.57 -51.55
C LYS A 1115 -6.21 2.04 -51.71
N GLY A 1116 -5.51 2.81 -52.55
CA GLY A 1116 -5.74 4.24 -52.69
C GLY A 1116 -5.40 5.06 -51.45
N LYS A 1117 -4.53 4.54 -50.56
CA LYS A 1117 -4.09 5.21 -49.32
C LYS A 1117 -2.64 5.70 -49.44
N VAL A 1118 -2.28 6.67 -48.60
CA VAL A 1118 -0.92 7.24 -48.53
C VAL A 1118 -0.34 7.02 -47.13
N PRO A 1119 0.71 6.20 -46.96
CA PRO A 1119 1.31 5.94 -45.66
C PRO A 1119 2.27 7.06 -45.22
N ARG A 1120 2.41 7.21 -43.90
CA ARG A 1120 3.30 8.20 -43.26
C ARG A 1120 4.47 7.52 -42.55
N PHE A 1121 5.67 8.01 -42.77
CA PHE A 1121 6.92 7.50 -42.18
C PHE A 1121 7.59 8.59 -41.36
N MET A 1122 8.33 8.20 -40.33
CA MET A 1122 9.04 9.16 -39.48
C MET A 1122 10.50 8.78 -39.28
N GLY A 1123 11.39 9.78 -39.31
CA GLY A 1123 12.81 9.61 -39.04
C GLY A 1123 13.38 10.78 -38.26
N GLU A 1124 14.50 10.55 -37.58
CA GLU A 1124 15.17 11.59 -36.80
C GLU A 1124 15.95 12.60 -37.66
N VAL A 1125 16.36 13.72 -37.06
CA VAL A 1125 17.17 14.78 -37.71
C VAL A 1125 18.55 14.31 -38.19
N LYS A 1126 19.08 13.18 -37.69
CA LYS A 1126 20.37 12.60 -38.12
C LYS A 1126 20.28 11.82 -39.43
N PHE A 1127 19.07 11.54 -39.93
CA PHE A 1127 18.90 10.79 -41.17
C PHE A 1127 19.48 11.51 -42.36
N SER A 1128 19.99 10.72 -43.31
CA SER A 1128 20.30 11.26 -44.63
C SER A 1128 19.05 11.86 -45.26
N ARG A 1129 19.19 13.06 -45.83
CA ARG A 1129 18.12 13.69 -46.62
C ARG A 1129 17.64 12.80 -47.78
N VAL A 1130 18.46 11.86 -48.23
CA VAL A 1130 18.05 10.88 -49.25
C VAL A 1130 16.84 10.06 -48.79
N THR A 1131 16.74 9.71 -47.50
CA THR A 1131 15.61 8.91 -47.00
C THR A 1131 14.28 9.63 -47.19
N GLU A 1132 14.22 10.93 -46.89
CA GLU A 1132 13.05 11.78 -47.14
C GLU A 1132 12.72 11.84 -48.64
N GLU A 1133 13.72 12.14 -49.47
CA GLU A 1133 13.55 12.28 -50.92
C GLU A 1133 13.08 10.98 -51.57
N PHE A 1134 13.64 9.84 -51.14
CA PHE A 1134 13.31 8.51 -51.64
C PHE A 1134 11.88 8.10 -51.26
N ILE A 1135 11.47 8.30 -50.01
CA ILE A 1135 10.11 7.98 -49.55
C ILE A 1135 9.08 8.85 -50.28
N THR A 1136 9.36 10.16 -50.40
CA THR A 1136 8.48 11.12 -51.05
C THR A 1136 8.36 10.84 -52.56
N SER A 1137 9.46 10.50 -53.24
CA SER A 1137 9.43 10.19 -54.67
C SER A 1137 8.65 8.91 -55.00
N HIS A 1138 8.51 8.00 -54.04
CA HIS A 1138 7.70 6.80 -54.18
C HIS A 1138 6.22 7.03 -53.82
N GLY A 1139 5.86 8.20 -53.28
CA GLY A 1139 4.49 8.58 -52.95
C GLY A 1139 4.10 8.32 -51.49
N GLY A 1140 5.07 8.15 -50.59
CA GLY A 1140 4.85 8.20 -49.14
C GLY A 1140 5.01 9.63 -48.59
N ILE A 1141 4.60 9.84 -47.35
CA ILE A 1141 4.85 11.09 -46.62
C ILE A 1141 5.95 10.86 -45.60
N TYR A 1142 7.01 11.67 -45.63
CA TYR A 1142 8.07 11.64 -44.63
C TYR A 1142 7.88 12.76 -43.59
N ILE A 1143 8.12 12.43 -42.33
CA ILE A 1143 8.03 13.36 -41.19
C ILE A 1143 9.36 13.31 -40.43
N MET A 1144 9.98 14.47 -40.25
CA MET A 1144 11.19 14.59 -39.44
C MET A 1144 10.84 14.86 -37.97
N SER A 1145 11.58 14.22 -37.05
CA SER A 1145 11.45 14.39 -35.60
C SER A 1145 12.82 14.67 -34.95
N PRO A 1146 12.91 15.34 -33.79
CA PRO A 1146 14.15 15.38 -32.99
C PRO A 1146 14.67 13.97 -32.66
N THR A 1147 15.99 13.84 -32.47
CA THR A 1147 16.62 12.60 -32.00
C THR A 1147 16.12 12.22 -30.61
N GLY A 1148 15.78 10.94 -30.41
CA GLY A 1148 15.31 10.38 -29.15
C GLY A 1148 13.99 9.64 -29.34
N PHE A 1149 14.01 8.33 -29.06
CA PHE A 1149 12.85 7.45 -29.12
C PHE A 1149 11.59 8.00 -28.41
N ALA A 1150 11.75 8.70 -27.29
CA ALA A 1150 10.64 9.32 -26.55
C ALA A 1150 9.94 10.43 -27.35
N PHE A 1151 10.70 11.34 -27.99
CA PHE A 1151 10.13 12.39 -28.84
C PHE A 1151 9.42 11.81 -30.06
N ILE A 1152 9.97 10.73 -30.64
CA ILE A 1152 9.33 10.02 -31.75
C ILE A 1152 7.99 9.43 -31.29
N LYS A 1153 7.94 8.73 -30.15
CA LYS A 1153 6.68 8.17 -29.61
C LYS A 1153 5.63 9.25 -29.34
N GLU A 1154 6.01 10.36 -28.70
CA GLU A 1154 5.09 11.49 -28.46
C GLU A 1154 4.54 12.05 -29.77
N ARG A 1155 5.43 12.30 -30.75
CA ARG A 1155 5.01 12.84 -32.04
C ARG A 1155 4.14 11.86 -32.84
N MET A 1156 4.43 10.56 -32.76
CA MET A 1156 3.59 9.52 -33.35
C MET A 1156 2.19 9.50 -32.70
N LYS A 1157 2.09 9.62 -31.37
CA LYS A 1157 0.81 9.71 -30.65
C LYS A 1157 -0.01 10.92 -31.10
N GLU A 1158 0.59 12.10 -31.14
CA GLU A 1158 -0.08 13.34 -31.60
C GLU A 1158 -0.66 13.19 -33.02
N ILE A 1159 0.16 12.64 -33.93
CA ILE A 1159 -0.25 12.44 -35.32
C ILE A 1159 -1.33 11.36 -35.42
N TYR A 1160 -1.24 10.29 -34.63
CA TYR A 1160 -2.25 9.25 -34.60
C TYR A 1160 -3.61 9.80 -34.18
N LEU A 1161 -3.67 10.52 -33.05
CA LEU A 1161 -4.90 11.10 -32.54
C LEU A 1161 -5.51 12.09 -33.57
N ALA A 1162 -4.70 12.98 -34.13
CA ALA A 1162 -5.14 13.94 -35.15
C ALA A 1162 -5.57 13.29 -36.47
N SER A 1163 -4.98 12.15 -36.84
CA SER A 1163 -5.32 11.42 -38.07
C SER A 1163 -6.59 10.59 -37.90
N LYS A 1164 -6.80 9.99 -36.72
CA LYS A 1164 -7.97 9.19 -36.38
C LYS A 1164 -9.27 9.98 -36.53
N GLU A 1165 -9.29 11.24 -36.08
CA GLU A 1165 -10.44 12.15 -36.24
C GLU A 1165 -10.81 12.42 -37.71
N LYS A 1166 -9.82 12.36 -38.61
CA LYS A 1166 -9.96 12.66 -40.04
C LYS A 1166 -10.11 11.42 -40.93
N GLY A 1167 -10.06 10.22 -40.34
CA GLY A 1167 -10.00 8.97 -41.09
C GLY A 1167 -8.72 8.81 -41.92
N GLU A 1168 -7.65 9.50 -41.55
CA GLU A 1168 -6.35 9.43 -42.20
C GLU A 1168 -5.42 8.42 -41.49
N GLU A 1169 -4.34 8.01 -42.17
CA GLU A 1169 -3.38 7.04 -41.62
C GLU A 1169 -2.42 7.70 -40.63
N GLY A 1170 -2.20 7.10 -39.46
CA GLY A 1170 -1.12 7.50 -38.57
C GLY A 1170 0.27 7.23 -39.17
N VAL A 1171 1.32 7.49 -38.37
CA VAL A 1171 2.69 7.05 -38.75
C VAL A 1171 2.74 5.54 -38.73
N VAL A 1172 3.03 4.93 -39.89
CA VAL A 1172 3.00 3.47 -40.05
C VAL A 1172 4.29 2.82 -39.58
N LEU A 1173 5.41 3.51 -39.73
CA LEU A 1173 6.74 3.06 -39.34
C LEU A 1173 7.63 4.27 -39.06
N ALA A 1174 8.36 4.22 -37.94
CA ALA A 1174 9.37 5.19 -37.56
C ALA A 1174 10.71 4.50 -37.29
N ALA A 1175 11.82 5.22 -37.47
CA ALA A 1175 13.15 4.70 -37.16
C ALA A 1175 14.13 5.79 -36.71
N GLU A 1176 15.17 5.37 -35.97
CA GLU A 1176 16.34 6.17 -35.63
C GLU A 1176 17.62 5.55 -36.20
N LEU A 1177 18.69 6.34 -36.33
CA LEU A 1177 19.95 5.92 -36.93
C LEU A 1177 20.65 4.91 -36.00
N SER A 1178 20.35 5.01 -34.71
CA SER A 1178 20.76 4.10 -33.65
C SER A 1178 20.15 2.69 -33.76
N GLY A 1179 19.21 2.45 -34.69
CA GLY A 1179 18.61 1.13 -34.90
C GLY A 1179 17.31 0.87 -34.15
N HIS A 1180 16.78 1.88 -33.45
CA HIS A 1180 15.41 1.85 -32.94
C HIS A 1180 14.42 1.90 -34.11
N GLN A 1181 13.41 1.03 -34.11
CA GLN A 1181 12.38 1.01 -35.14
C GLN A 1181 11.02 0.68 -34.55
N MET A 1182 10.03 1.55 -34.79
CA MET A 1182 8.70 1.47 -34.18
C MET A 1182 7.61 1.32 -35.24
N SER A 1183 6.78 0.31 -35.09
CA SER A 1183 5.56 0.16 -35.91
C SER A 1183 4.43 1.03 -35.36
N GLY A 1184 3.51 1.50 -36.20
CA GLY A 1184 2.39 2.34 -35.76
C GLY A 1184 1.53 1.73 -34.64
N GLN A 1185 0.75 2.57 -33.96
CA GLN A 1185 -0.06 2.22 -32.77
C GLN A 1185 -0.88 0.94 -32.96
N GLU A 1186 -1.53 0.81 -34.11
CA GLU A 1186 -2.48 -0.27 -34.38
C GLU A 1186 -1.80 -1.62 -34.63
N GLU A 1187 -0.49 -1.62 -34.89
CA GLU A 1187 0.27 -2.82 -35.20
C GLU A 1187 1.07 -3.33 -33.99
N ASN A 1188 1.71 -2.43 -33.24
CA ASN A 1188 2.56 -2.79 -32.11
C ASN A 1188 2.72 -1.66 -31.07
N TRP A 1189 1.65 -0.90 -30.80
CA TRP A 1189 1.58 0.15 -29.76
C TRP A 1189 2.74 1.18 -29.80
N MET A 1190 3.36 1.41 -30.96
CA MET A 1190 4.49 2.33 -31.14
C MET A 1190 5.76 1.96 -30.35
N PHE A 1191 5.94 0.67 -30.05
CA PHE A 1191 7.15 0.16 -29.42
C PHE A 1191 8.29 0.01 -30.41
N ASP A 1192 9.46 0.43 -29.96
CA ASP A 1192 10.76 0.02 -30.45
C ASP A 1192 10.97 -1.46 -30.12
N ASP A 1193 11.06 -2.28 -31.17
CA ASP A 1193 11.19 -3.73 -31.07
C ASP A 1193 12.17 -4.22 -32.15
N GLY A 1194 13.41 -4.48 -31.73
CA GLY A 1194 14.47 -4.93 -32.63
C GLY A 1194 14.16 -6.28 -33.28
N THR A 1195 13.41 -7.15 -32.61
CA THR A 1195 13.07 -8.49 -33.13
C THR A 1195 12.03 -8.38 -34.23
N LEU A 1196 10.95 -7.63 -33.98
CA LEU A 1196 9.94 -7.34 -34.99
C LEU A 1196 10.54 -6.58 -36.18
N ALA A 1197 11.39 -5.58 -35.91
CA ALA A 1197 12.09 -4.84 -36.95
C ALA A 1197 12.95 -5.74 -37.84
N ALA A 1198 13.69 -6.67 -37.25
CA ALA A 1198 14.46 -7.69 -37.98
C ALA A 1198 13.58 -8.55 -38.87
N VAL A 1199 12.49 -9.08 -38.33
CA VAL A 1199 11.58 -9.93 -39.11
C VAL A 1199 10.92 -9.16 -40.27
N LYS A 1200 10.58 -7.87 -40.06
CA LYS A 1200 9.97 -7.04 -41.12
C LYS A 1200 10.94 -6.75 -42.26
N ILE A 1201 12.19 -6.40 -42.00
CA ILE A 1201 13.17 -6.22 -43.07
C ILE A 1201 13.52 -7.55 -43.76
N LEU A 1202 13.65 -8.65 -43.01
CA LEU A 1202 13.90 -9.98 -43.58
C LEU A 1202 12.74 -10.42 -44.49
N SER A 1203 11.49 -10.06 -44.14
CA SER A 1203 10.32 -10.32 -45.00
C SER A 1203 10.42 -9.61 -46.35
N VAL A 1204 10.88 -8.35 -46.36
CA VAL A 1204 11.13 -7.58 -47.59
C VAL A 1204 12.28 -8.22 -48.41
N ILE A 1205 13.36 -8.64 -47.74
CA ILE A 1205 14.50 -9.31 -48.39
C ILE A 1205 14.07 -10.66 -49.00
N ALA A 1206 13.29 -11.46 -48.28
CA ALA A 1206 12.78 -12.74 -48.78
C ALA A 1206 11.89 -12.55 -50.03
N LYS A 1207 11.00 -11.55 -50.00
CA LYS A 1207 10.15 -11.17 -51.14
C LYS A 1207 10.98 -10.72 -52.34
N ALA A 1208 12.05 -9.95 -52.11
CA ALA A 1208 12.98 -9.54 -53.15
C ALA A 1208 13.80 -10.73 -53.71
N LYS A 1209 14.25 -11.63 -52.85
CA LYS A 1209 14.98 -12.85 -53.23
C LYS A 1209 14.14 -13.77 -54.12
N ARG A 1210 12.86 -13.96 -53.80
CA ARG A 1210 11.91 -14.68 -54.67
C ARG A 1210 11.76 -14.04 -56.06
N ARG A 1211 12.01 -12.74 -56.17
CA ARG A 1211 11.99 -11.96 -57.43
C ARG A 1211 13.39 -11.82 -58.07
N GLY A 1212 14.39 -12.54 -57.58
CA GLY A 1212 15.75 -12.55 -58.12
C GLY A 1212 16.61 -11.34 -57.74
N ARG A 1213 16.22 -10.57 -56.72
CA ARG A 1213 17.00 -9.44 -56.16
C ARG A 1213 17.63 -9.80 -54.81
N THR A 1214 18.75 -9.17 -54.49
CA THR A 1214 19.50 -9.36 -53.24
C THR A 1214 19.26 -8.22 -52.26
N PHE A 1215 19.73 -8.36 -51.01
CA PHE A 1215 19.70 -7.24 -50.06
C PHE A 1215 20.57 -6.07 -50.52
N ILE A 1216 21.68 -6.37 -51.23
CA ILE A 1216 22.52 -5.38 -51.91
C ILE A 1216 21.71 -4.57 -52.92
N ASP A 1217 20.91 -5.23 -53.76
CA ASP A 1217 20.10 -4.56 -54.78
C ASP A 1217 19.02 -3.65 -54.18
N LEU A 1218 18.48 -4.02 -53.01
CA LEU A 1218 17.53 -3.17 -52.27
C LEU A 1218 18.22 -1.95 -51.68
N ASP A 1219 19.39 -2.15 -51.07
CA ASP A 1219 20.16 -1.06 -50.48
C ASP A 1219 20.66 -0.08 -51.54
N GLU A 1220 21.29 -0.54 -52.62
CA GLU A 1220 21.83 0.34 -53.68
C GLU A 1220 20.74 1.09 -54.48
N GLU A 1221 19.48 0.67 -54.39
CA GLU A 1221 18.35 1.43 -54.96
C GLU A 1221 18.12 2.76 -54.23
N VAL A 1222 18.49 2.85 -52.94
CA VAL A 1222 18.44 4.09 -52.17
C VAL A 1222 19.75 4.88 -52.44
N PRO A 1223 19.69 6.09 -53.04
CA PRO A 1223 20.88 6.86 -53.35
C PRO A 1223 21.78 7.14 -52.11
N ARG A 1224 23.01 7.58 -52.33
CA ARG A 1224 23.93 7.96 -51.24
C ARG A 1224 24.55 9.32 -51.52
N TYR A 1225 24.43 10.21 -50.54
CA TYR A 1225 25.23 11.43 -50.49
C TYR A 1225 26.55 11.17 -49.77
N PRO A 1226 27.62 11.95 -50.07
CA PRO A 1226 28.80 11.96 -49.23
C PRO A 1226 28.43 12.34 -47.80
N ALA A 1227 28.86 11.53 -46.82
CA ALA A 1227 28.58 11.73 -45.41
C ALA A 1227 29.87 11.62 -44.59
N THR A 1228 29.94 12.38 -43.50
CA THR A 1228 30.94 12.17 -42.45
C THR A 1228 30.48 11.05 -41.50
N PRO A 1229 31.39 10.40 -40.76
CA PRO A 1229 30.97 9.69 -39.55
C PRO A 1229 30.37 10.68 -38.54
N GLU A 1230 29.68 10.17 -37.52
CA GLU A 1230 29.23 10.99 -36.39
C GLU A 1230 30.43 11.63 -35.67
N ILE A 1231 30.46 12.96 -35.62
CA ILE A 1231 31.52 13.74 -34.97
C ILE A 1231 31.04 14.14 -33.58
N ASN A 1232 31.70 13.60 -32.55
CA ASN A 1232 31.40 13.89 -31.16
C ASN A 1232 32.40 14.91 -30.58
N ILE A 1233 31.91 16.09 -30.16
CA ILE A 1233 32.71 17.13 -29.50
C ILE A 1233 32.32 17.16 -28.02
N ARG A 1234 33.25 16.78 -27.13
CA ARG A 1234 33.02 16.86 -25.69
C ARG A 1234 33.06 18.33 -25.24
N LEU A 1235 31.95 18.80 -24.68
CA LEU A 1235 31.84 20.12 -24.05
C LEU A 1235 31.91 19.98 -22.53
N PRO A 1236 32.37 21.00 -21.79
CA PRO A 1236 32.25 21.03 -20.34
C PRO A 1236 30.77 21.02 -19.94
N THR A 1237 30.36 20.06 -19.12
CA THR A 1237 29.05 20.09 -18.45
C THR A 1237 29.14 21.12 -17.33
N ASN A 1238 28.57 22.31 -17.51
CA ASN A 1238 28.48 23.30 -16.45
C ASN A 1238 27.58 22.76 -15.32
N ARG A 1239 28.11 22.88 -14.09
CA ARG A 1239 27.60 22.34 -12.81
C ARG A 1239 26.15 22.68 -12.49
#